data_AF-A0A3D8J937-F1
#
_entry.id   AF-A0A3D8J937-F1
#
_cell.length_a   1.000
_cell.length_b   1.000
_cell.length_c   1.000
_cell.angle_alpha   90.00
_cell.angle_beta   90.00
_cell.angle_gamma   90.00
#
_symmetry.space_group_name_H-M   'P 1'
#
loop_
_entity.id
_entity.type
_entity.pdbx_description
1 polymer ?
#
loop_
_entity_poly.entity_id
_entity_poly.type
_entity_poly.pdbx_seq_one_letter_code
_entity_poly.pdbx_strand_id
1 'polypeptide(L)'
;MKRNISLLTGGGGINNSLNASFSSNNSKRFFKPLVASSLALFLSANIASATCNSTTSTSGAPVFCYGNDASSAAEWKVSGISWNGGASGIGGGLFLPTKDQTAITTLKINFNSATSSNPSIAFTDSNATGTITTNNNYFSIVGSEFQSSVGGGKGIQIGNTGNGTLYVDLGSQTGKTFVLDLSKTQTGNTSFAGNITVTGGANNADLKFKETFKGNIILRGYGANLTATFEKEMIGNIGGIGGNGSSSAGTLTAKFNNGAKLTGNIQTGRADDANDFVKNEVTFDGANNATDIVMKGNITSYGTGYANLPPDETRGNHVTFAKGSLEGNIEARGRNSRNGFNEVKFTDASGGQKIKGDILASGTISNAKNSVSFSGTGTVEGNVNATVGTNILTFGGTTNSITGSVSAGNGSNTITFGTTATSSGQTKTSAINTISKGISASGGTNTITANNSEITINGSITNNAGTNTIKAENGNITIKKAENLNGSMIIQVNGGGNATNTISAQTLTIDVDKIEASGNWASANKNVITSTTNGTLKTNTITASTGKTPSTNTINFTSGVVEVGSGGISASGGKNDIVTNTITISGDISASSGTNTITANANNNSGITINSNITNDSGTNTIKAENGNITITKKDGKIETRGGWVATNTITAKNITIDVNSITAVYTNNNSKSTNTITATESGNITANITAQNKGTNNITLNGTGSNSITGNITAGGGTNNILIKNAATSIPSTPSGGAYTTLDLSATDLITALKSLSSLTGNITTNSNGNNNIVFENKIWMPSQVKVSNNIMNLEGISSGTLTTNGGTTNLVLRLDSATNSGVIPVYTVKTTGGTANLVMQGPVNVEADIDYGTSGITNLIFASNNDGKTADEFKNGVAG
;
A
#
# COMPACT_ATOMS: atom_id res chain seq x y z
N MET A 1 24.29 -51.59 -11.86
CA MET A 1 24.16 -51.01 -13.21
C MET A 1 25.30 -49.99 -13.37
N LYS A 2 26.16 -50.20 -14.36
CA LYS A 2 27.36 -49.39 -14.67
C LYS A 2 27.00 -47.96 -15.10
N ARG A 3 27.84 -46.97 -14.76
CA ARG A 3 28.46 -45.94 -15.63
C ARG A 3 29.05 -44.82 -14.76
N ASN A 4 30.38 -44.71 -14.70
CA ASN A 4 31.24 -43.91 -15.57
C ASN A 4 31.07 -42.39 -15.36
N ILE A 5 31.96 -41.80 -14.55
CA ILE A 5 32.35 -40.39 -14.69
C ILE A 5 33.80 -40.38 -15.17
N SER A 6 33.99 -39.74 -16.30
CA SER A 6 35.22 -39.58 -17.07
C SER A 6 36.25 -38.73 -16.33
N LEU A 7 37.51 -39.13 -16.51
CA LEU A 7 38.70 -38.33 -16.26
C LEU A 7 38.64 -36.98 -17.01
N LEU A 8 39.18 -35.94 -16.37
CA LEU A 8 39.96 -34.90 -17.03
C LEU A 8 41.21 -34.64 -16.19
N THR A 9 42.33 -34.86 -16.86
CA THR A 9 43.73 -34.79 -16.44
C THR A 9 44.27 -33.36 -16.49
N GLY A 10 45.08 -33.02 -15.50
CA GLY A 10 46.05 -31.91 -15.50
C GLY A 10 46.46 -31.67 -14.05
N GLY A 11 47.69 -31.86 -13.58
CA GLY A 11 48.98 -32.00 -14.26
C GLY A 11 49.95 -31.00 -13.62
N GLY A 12 50.62 -31.41 -12.54
CA GLY A 12 51.84 -30.81 -11.94
C GLY A 12 51.72 -29.40 -11.36
N GLY A 13 52.21 -29.06 -10.16
CA GLY A 13 53.00 -29.78 -9.16
C GLY A 13 53.31 -28.84 -7.98
N ILE A 14 53.91 -29.44 -6.95
CA ILE A 14 54.57 -28.84 -5.77
C ILE A 14 53.67 -28.48 -4.56
N ASN A 15 53.46 -29.51 -3.74
CA ASN A 15 53.57 -29.58 -2.27
C ASN A 15 53.37 -28.30 -1.44
N ASN A 16 52.29 -28.29 -0.66
CA ASN A 16 52.42 -28.21 0.79
C ASN A 16 51.36 -29.09 1.47
N SER A 17 51.80 -30.23 1.98
CA SER A 17 51.01 -31.17 2.75
C SER A 17 50.77 -30.64 4.17
N LEU A 18 49.52 -30.27 4.48
CA LEU A 18 49.06 -30.17 5.86
C LEU A 18 48.40 -31.49 6.25
N ASN A 19 49.16 -32.27 7.01
CA ASN A 19 48.79 -33.55 7.58
C ASN A 19 47.80 -33.31 8.73
N ALA A 20 46.51 -33.58 8.52
CA ALA A 20 45.52 -33.64 9.59
C ALA A 20 45.19 -35.11 9.86
N SER A 21 45.63 -35.62 11.01
CA SER A 21 45.32 -36.97 11.47
C SER A 21 43.83 -37.07 11.84
N PHE A 22 43.15 -38.08 11.30
CA PHE A 22 41.81 -38.44 11.74
C PHE A 22 41.93 -39.56 12.79
N SER A 23 41.65 -39.21 14.03
CA SER A 23 41.34 -40.17 15.09
C SER A 23 39.85 -40.53 14.99
N SER A 24 39.59 -41.80 14.70
CA SER A 24 38.26 -42.40 14.75
C SER A 24 37.90 -42.77 16.18
N ASN A 25 36.78 -42.25 16.71
CA ASN A 25 35.84 -43.06 17.50
C ASN A 25 34.52 -42.33 17.86
N ASN A 26 33.43 -43.02 17.54
CA ASN A 26 32.13 -43.08 18.25
C ASN A 26 31.16 -41.89 18.26
N SER A 27 30.24 -41.97 17.27
CA SER A 27 28.79 -42.25 17.44
C SER A 27 27.82 -41.16 17.95
N LYS A 28 26.78 -40.95 17.11
CA LYS A 28 25.40 -40.50 17.37
C LYS A 28 25.10 -38.98 17.43
N ARG A 29 24.55 -38.51 16.28
CA ARG A 29 23.40 -37.60 16.07
C ARG A 29 23.40 -36.22 16.76
N PHE A 30 23.54 -35.15 15.96
CA PHE A 30 22.53 -34.09 15.74
C PHE A 30 23.16 -33.01 14.83
N PHE A 31 22.87 -33.05 13.52
CA PHE A 31 23.25 -31.98 12.60
C PHE A 31 22.33 -30.77 12.85
N LYS A 32 22.86 -29.75 13.53
CA LYS A 32 22.44 -28.36 13.32
C LYS A 32 23.33 -27.81 12.20
N PRO A 33 22.81 -27.14 11.17
CA PRO A 33 23.67 -26.29 10.38
C PRO A 33 24.05 -25.12 11.28
N LEU A 34 25.26 -25.15 11.85
CA LEU A 34 25.90 -23.92 12.29
C LEU A 34 25.96 -23.05 11.04
N VAL A 35 25.15 -22.01 11.05
CA VAL A 35 25.35 -20.81 10.25
C VAL A 35 26.80 -20.41 10.52
N ALA A 36 27.69 -20.81 9.62
CA ALA A 36 28.95 -20.12 9.42
C ALA A 36 28.51 -18.73 8.97
N SER A 37 28.33 -17.88 9.96
CA SER A 37 28.30 -16.44 9.79
C SER A 37 29.45 -16.13 8.86
N SER A 38 29.10 -15.37 7.84
CA SER A 38 29.97 -14.64 6.94
C SER A 38 30.87 -13.66 7.71
N LEU A 39 31.69 -14.19 8.62
CA LEU A 39 33.04 -13.74 8.81
C LEU A 39 33.77 -14.16 7.54
N ALA A 40 33.46 -13.45 6.46
CA ALA A 40 34.29 -13.45 5.28
C ALA A 40 35.68 -13.14 5.80
N LEU A 41 36.49 -14.18 5.72
CA LEU A 41 37.90 -14.20 5.99
C LEU A 41 38.47 -12.95 5.35
N PHE A 42 38.67 -11.90 6.15
CA PHE A 42 39.75 -10.95 5.96
C PHE A 42 41.03 -11.78 6.10
N LEU A 43 41.29 -12.64 5.12
CA LEU A 43 42.63 -12.73 4.62
C LEU A 43 42.88 -11.36 3.99
N SER A 44 43.23 -10.41 4.86
CA SER A 44 44.38 -9.59 4.57
C SER A 44 45.45 -10.59 4.12
N ALA A 45 45.52 -10.83 2.80
CA ALA A 45 46.81 -10.90 2.18
C ALA A 45 47.49 -9.63 2.70
N ASN A 46 48.24 -9.78 3.78
CA ASN A 46 49.34 -8.92 4.10
C ASN A 46 50.17 -8.99 2.82
N ILE A 47 49.89 -8.11 1.87
CA ILE A 47 50.90 -7.61 0.96
C ILE A 47 51.97 -7.23 1.96
N ALA A 48 53.04 -8.01 2.00
CA ALA A 48 54.25 -7.60 2.67
C ALA A 48 54.62 -6.28 2.00
N SER A 49 54.12 -5.16 2.56
CA SER A 49 54.61 -3.86 2.20
C SER A 49 56.05 -3.93 2.66
N ALA A 50 57.00 -3.96 1.73
CA ALA A 50 58.32 -3.49 2.10
C ALA A 50 58.10 -2.04 2.51
N THR A 51 57.95 -1.84 3.81
CA THR A 51 57.93 -0.50 4.38
C THR A 51 59.26 0.09 3.99
N CYS A 52 59.22 1.07 3.09
CA CYS A 52 60.23 2.09 2.98
C CYS A 52 60.34 2.75 4.36
N ASN A 53 61.07 2.07 5.25
CA ASN A 53 61.24 2.46 6.63
C ASN A 53 62.60 3.13 6.65
N SER A 54 62.57 4.46 6.70
CA SER A 54 63.77 5.22 6.97
C SER A 54 64.31 4.76 8.33
N THR A 55 65.32 3.92 8.33
CA THR A 55 66.13 3.64 9.53
C THR A 55 67.11 4.79 9.82
N THR A 56 67.11 5.86 9.01
CA THR A 56 68.14 6.93 9.05
C THR A 56 67.62 8.38 9.14
N SER A 57 66.31 8.66 9.05
CA SER A 57 65.75 10.00 9.26
C SER A 57 65.67 10.33 10.75
N THR A 58 66.66 11.09 11.22
CA THR A 58 66.67 11.69 12.55
C THR A 58 65.69 12.86 12.71
N SER A 59 65.06 13.32 11.61
CA SER A 59 64.26 14.55 11.57
C SER A 59 62.77 14.36 11.82
N GLY A 60 62.28 13.13 11.79
CA GLY A 60 60.84 12.85 11.85
C GLY A 60 60.04 13.40 10.66
N ALA A 61 60.69 13.82 9.57
CA ALA A 61 60.06 14.38 8.38
C ALA A 61 59.49 13.29 7.44
N PRO A 62 58.49 13.62 6.60
CA PRO A 62 57.95 12.70 5.61
C PRO A 62 59.00 12.23 4.60
N VAL A 63 58.91 10.97 4.21
CA VAL A 63 59.87 10.31 3.32
C VAL A 63 59.23 10.06 1.95
N PHE A 64 59.97 10.34 0.88
CA PHE A 64 59.60 9.99 -0.48
C PHE A 64 60.15 8.61 -0.82
N CYS A 65 59.34 7.74 -1.42
CA CYS A 65 59.77 6.41 -1.85
C CYS A 65 59.32 6.11 -3.28
N TYR A 66 60.09 5.32 -4.02
CA TYR A 66 59.80 4.95 -5.41
C TYR A 66 60.28 3.55 -5.75
N GLY A 67 59.61 2.87 -6.68
CA GLY A 67 60.01 1.55 -7.16
C GLY A 67 59.07 0.97 -8.21
N ASN A 68 59.29 -0.28 -8.64
CA ASN A 68 58.37 -0.94 -9.57
C ASN A 68 57.09 -1.44 -8.89
N ASP A 69 57.13 -1.57 -7.58
CA ASP A 69 56.02 -1.94 -6.71
C ASP A 69 56.35 -1.53 -5.27
N ALA A 70 55.43 -1.77 -4.33
CA ALA A 70 55.67 -1.48 -2.93
C ALA A 70 56.83 -2.30 -2.33
N SER A 71 57.06 -3.53 -2.81
CA SER A 71 58.12 -4.42 -2.31
C SER A 71 59.53 -4.01 -2.72
N SER A 72 59.66 -3.30 -3.84
CA SER A 72 60.92 -2.80 -4.41
C SER A 72 61.15 -1.32 -4.14
N ALA A 73 60.29 -0.68 -3.34
CA ALA A 73 60.35 0.75 -3.09
C ALA A 73 61.59 1.14 -2.26
N ALA A 74 62.39 2.07 -2.78
CA ALA A 74 63.55 2.64 -2.10
C ALA A 74 63.26 4.10 -1.67
N GLU A 75 63.88 4.53 -0.57
CA GLU A 75 63.84 5.92 -0.11
C GLU A 75 64.59 6.84 -1.08
N TRP A 76 63.96 7.96 -1.45
CA TRP A 76 64.55 9.02 -2.25
C TRP A 76 64.89 10.24 -1.39
N LYS A 77 66.19 10.51 -1.27
CA LYS A 77 66.70 11.75 -0.66
C LYS A 77 66.62 12.88 -1.68
N VAL A 78 65.51 13.63 -1.65
CA VAL A 78 65.26 14.74 -2.58
C VAL A 78 66.20 15.92 -2.28
N SER A 79 67.07 16.27 -3.24
CA SER A 79 67.77 17.55 -3.21
C SER A 79 66.82 18.67 -3.64
N GLY A 80 66.61 19.66 -2.77
CA GLY A 80 65.83 20.87 -3.07
C GLY A 80 64.49 21.03 -2.36
N ILE A 81 63.94 19.99 -1.70
CA ILE A 81 62.81 20.16 -0.75
C ILE A 81 63.34 20.09 0.67
N SER A 82 62.94 21.05 1.51
CA SER A 82 63.11 21.00 2.96
C SER A 82 61.75 21.00 3.65
N TRP A 83 61.61 20.21 4.71
CA TRP A 83 60.38 20.15 5.51
C TRP A 83 60.49 21.10 6.71
N ASN A 84 59.78 22.22 6.65
CA ASN A 84 59.71 23.21 7.73
C ASN A 84 58.48 22.96 8.62
N GLY A 85 58.40 23.65 9.76
CA GLY A 85 57.17 23.68 10.56
C GLY A 85 56.03 24.36 9.80
N GLY A 86 54.84 23.75 9.81
CA GLY A 86 53.63 24.37 9.29
C GLY A 86 53.24 25.64 10.03
N ALA A 87 52.33 26.42 9.43
CA ALA A 87 51.90 27.70 9.98
C ALA A 87 51.09 27.52 11.27
N SER A 88 51.28 28.43 12.24
CA SER A 88 50.50 28.47 13.47
C SER A 88 49.02 28.74 13.16
N GLY A 89 48.11 27.93 13.72
CA GLY A 89 46.65 28.12 13.62
C GLY A 89 45.88 27.09 12.77
N ILE A 90 46.56 26.23 11.99
CA ILE A 90 45.90 25.22 11.14
C ILE A 90 45.76 23.85 11.85
N GLY A 91 46.42 23.72 13.00
CA GLY A 91 46.58 22.50 13.80
C GLY A 91 48.07 22.34 14.11
N GLY A 92 48.44 22.16 15.38
CA GLY A 92 49.84 21.90 15.73
C GLY A 92 50.40 20.66 15.03
N GLY A 93 51.72 20.60 14.84
CA GLY A 93 52.38 19.38 14.36
C GLY A 93 52.16 19.06 12.88
N LEU A 94 52.42 20.00 11.98
CA LEU A 94 52.44 19.81 10.52
C LEU A 94 53.84 20.08 9.94
N PHE A 95 54.21 19.38 8.87
CA PHE A 95 55.35 19.67 8.01
C PHE A 95 54.92 20.39 6.75
N LEU A 96 55.63 21.46 6.40
CA LEU A 96 55.43 22.27 5.20
C LEU A 96 56.62 22.07 4.26
N PRO A 97 56.43 21.58 3.02
CA PRO A 97 57.50 21.48 2.06
C PRO A 97 57.87 22.89 1.56
N THR A 98 59.16 23.19 1.57
CA THR A 98 59.72 24.49 1.16
C THR A 98 60.92 24.32 0.23
N LYS A 99 61.14 25.31 -0.61
CA LYS A 99 62.37 25.48 -1.40
C LYS A 99 62.93 26.86 -1.07
N ASP A 100 64.17 26.91 -0.59
CA ASP A 100 64.83 28.15 -0.17
C ASP A 100 63.95 28.98 0.78
N GLN A 101 63.35 28.30 1.79
CA GLN A 101 62.40 28.87 2.76
C GLN A 101 61.06 29.36 2.18
N THR A 102 60.87 29.32 0.86
CA THR A 102 59.59 29.62 0.22
C THR A 102 58.67 28.42 0.29
N ALA A 103 57.45 28.62 0.78
CA ALA A 103 56.44 27.57 0.87
C ALA A 103 56.00 27.09 -0.50
N ILE A 104 56.03 25.77 -0.71
CA ILE A 104 55.52 25.16 -1.94
C ILE A 104 54.00 25.14 -1.86
N THR A 105 53.34 25.89 -2.74
CA THR A 105 51.88 25.95 -2.85
C THR A 105 51.32 24.85 -3.74
N THR A 106 52.13 24.29 -4.65
CA THR A 106 51.77 23.11 -5.45
C THR A 106 52.93 22.12 -5.49
N LEU A 107 52.73 20.91 -4.95
CA LEU A 107 53.66 19.80 -5.11
C LEU A 107 53.07 18.83 -6.13
N LYS A 108 53.67 18.74 -7.32
CA LYS A 108 53.24 17.90 -8.42
C LYS A 108 54.08 16.63 -8.50
N ILE A 109 53.47 15.46 -8.65
CA ILE A 109 54.11 14.17 -8.92
C ILE A 109 53.63 13.70 -10.28
N ASN A 110 54.54 13.43 -11.21
CA ASN A 110 54.24 13.09 -12.59
C ASN A 110 54.86 11.75 -12.97
N PHE A 111 54.00 10.76 -13.23
CA PHE A 111 54.35 9.44 -13.74
C PHE A 111 54.41 9.49 -15.28
N ASN A 112 55.39 10.19 -15.85
CA ASN A 112 55.51 10.36 -17.30
C ASN A 112 56.97 10.37 -17.78
N SER A 113 57.17 9.97 -19.05
CA SER A 113 58.38 9.45 -19.70
C SER A 113 59.72 10.18 -19.45
N ALA A 114 60.31 10.03 -18.27
CA ALA A 114 61.73 10.32 -18.09
C ALA A 114 62.57 9.31 -18.88
N THR A 115 63.85 9.60 -19.11
CA THR A 115 64.82 8.62 -19.64
C THR A 115 65.60 7.90 -18.53
N SER A 116 65.34 8.28 -17.27
CA SER A 116 66.04 7.85 -16.05
C SER A 116 65.14 7.01 -15.16
N SER A 117 65.69 5.99 -14.50
CA SER A 117 65.04 5.19 -13.47
C SER A 117 64.88 5.92 -12.13
N ASN A 118 65.69 6.96 -11.88
CA ASN A 118 65.61 7.77 -10.67
C ASN A 118 64.65 8.95 -10.83
N PRO A 119 63.81 9.25 -9.82
CA PRO A 119 62.99 10.45 -9.81
C PRO A 119 63.83 11.73 -9.85
N SER A 120 63.27 12.79 -10.40
CA SER A 120 63.88 14.14 -10.43
C SER A 120 62.86 15.18 -10.00
N ILE A 121 63.33 16.33 -9.51
CA ILE A 121 62.46 17.47 -9.15
C ILE A 121 62.89 18.75 -9.87
N ALA A 122 61.90 19.50 -10.37
CA ALA A 122 62.08 20.83 -10.94
C ALA A 122 61.15 21.84 -10.25
N PHE A 123 61.57 23.10 -10.16
CA PHE A 123 60.80 24.17 -9.52
C PHE A 123 60.42 25.26 -10.54
N THR A 124 59.18 25.74 -10.48
CA THR A 124 58.67 26.87 -11.27
C THR A 124 57.98 27.88 -10.37
N ASP A 125 57.56 29.02 -10.95
CA ASP A 125 56.76 30.06 -10.28
C ASP A 125 57.41 30.61 -9.01
N SER A 126 58.66 31.06 -9.11
CA SER A 126 59.42 31.56 -7.96
C SER A 126 59.46 30.56 -6.79
N ASN A 127 59.68 29.28 -7.10
CA ASN A 127 59.71 28.15 -6.17
C ASN A 127 58.35 27.76 -5.55
N ALA A 128 57.23 28.33 -6.00
CA ALA A 128 55.90 28.00 -5.48
C ALA A 128 55.37 26.63 -5.98
N THR A 129 55.88 26.14 -7.12
CA THR A 129 55.48 24.85 -7.71
C THR A 129 56.69 23.92 -7.82
N GLY A 130 56.67 22.79 -7.11
CA GLY A 130 57.68 21.73 -7.24
C GLY A 130 57.13 20.53 -8.01
N THR A 131 57.76 20.12 -9.11
CA THR A 131 57.32 18.99 -9.95
C THR A 131 58.32 17.84 -9.87
N ILE A 132 57.91 16.75 -9.25
CA ILE A 132 58.60 15.45 -9.22
C ILE A 132 58.21 14.66 -10.46
N THR A 133 59.18 14.16 -11.23
CA THR A 133 58.93 13.27 -12.39
C THR A 133 59.57 11.91 -12.15
N THR A 134 58.83 10.83 -12.40
CA THR A 134 59.27 9.44 -12.20
C THR A 134 58.74 8.52 -13.29
N ASN A 135 59.52 7.52 -13.68
CA ASN A 135 59.08 6.42 -14.57
C ASN A 135 58.57 5.19 -13.84
N ASN A 136 58.84 5.14 -12.54
CA ASN A 136 58.53 4.01 -11.69
C ASN A 136 57.02 3.73 -11.66
N ASN A 137 56.65 2.50 -11.37
CA ASN A 137 55.23 2.13 -11.25
C ASN A 137 54.68 2.46 -9.87
N TYR A 138 55.53 2.70 -8.88
CA TYR A 138 55.15 3.03 -7.51
C TYR A 138 55.86 4.30 -7.06
N PHE A 139 55.10 5.20 -6.43
CA PHE A 139 55.63 6.34 -5.69
C PHE A 139 54.83 6.51 -4.40
N SER A 140 55.50 6.80 -3.28
CA SER A 140 54.80 7.08 -2.04
C SER A 140 55.40 8.22 -1.23
N ILE A 141 54.54 8.85 -0.44
CA ILE A 141 54.91 9.76 0.64
C ILE A 141 54.45 9.10 1.93
N VAL A 142 55.40 8.76 2.80
CA VAL A 142 55.12 8.08 4.06
C VAL A 142 55.49 8.99 5.22
N GLY A 143 54.56 9.22 6.15
CA GLY A 143 54.84 9.88 7.41
C GLY A 143 55.79 9.04 8.25
N SER A 144 56.84 9.62 8.83
CA SER A 144 57.80 8.84 9.62
C SER A 144 57.27 8.51 11.03
N GLU A 145 57.59 7.32 11.52
CA GLU A 145 57.40 6.91 12.91
C GLU A 145 58.51 7.56 13.76
N PHE A 146 58.21 8.64 14.50
CA PHE A 146 59.19 9.18 15.43
C PHE A 146 59.08 8.45 16.79
N GLN A 147 60.14 7.73 17.17
CA GLN A 147 60.21 7.05 18.47
C GLN A 147 60.34 8.06 19.63
N SER A 148 59.19 8.37 20.22
CA SER A 148 58.90 8.37 21.66
C SER A 148 59.68 9.23 22.67
N SER A 149 60.35 10.34 22.35
CA SER A 149 60.81 11.23 23.45
C SER A 149 60.75 12.75 23.27
N VAL A 150 60.59 13.32 22.06
CA VAL A 150 60.62 14.80 21.92
C VAL A 150 59.76 15.44 20.82
N GLY A 151 58.86 14.69 20.18
CA GLY A 151 57.90 15.27 19.22
C GLY A 151 57.34 14.21 18.29
N GLY A 152 56.07 13.84 18.46
CA GLY A 152 55.45 12.76 17.70
C GLY A 152 55.24 13.08 16.22
N GLY A 153 54.87 12.05 15.45
CA GLY A 153 54.67 12.14 14.00
C GLY A 153 53.76 13.30 13.60
N LYS A 154 54.28 14.23 12.80
CA LYS A 154 53.52 15.38 12.28
C LYS A 154 52.81 15.01 10.98
N GLY A 155 51.75 15.74 10.64
CA GLY A 155 51.09 15.64 9.34
C GLY A 155 51.77 16.49 8.26
N ILE A 156 51.10 16.69 7.12
CA ILE A 156 51.61 17.51 5.99
C ILE A 156 50.67 18.70 5.74
N GLN A 157 51.26 19.86 5.50
CA GLN A 157 50.59 21.08 5.05
C GLN A 157 51.13 21.47 3.68
N ILE A 158 50.27 21.80 2.71
CA ILE A 158 50.70 22.37 1.42
C ILE A 158 50.33 23.85 1.35
N GLY A 159 51.32 24.69 1.07
CA GLY A 159 51.22 26.16 1.12
C GLY A 159 51.07 26.72 2.54
N ASN A 160 51.41 28.00 2.73
CA ASN A 160 51.43 28.65 4.06
C ASN A 160 50.06 28.69 4.76
N THR A 161 48.97 28.62 4.02
CA THR A 161 47.60 28.66 4.56
C THR A 161 46.92 27.29 4.61
N GLY A 162 47.61 26.22 4.19
CA GLY A 162 47.00 24.89 4.08
C GLY A 162 45.95 24.79 2.96
N ASN A 163 45.97 25.72 2.01
CA ASN A 163 45.09 25.73 0.83
C ASN A 163 45.82 25.32 -0.46
N GLY A 164 47.11 24.97 -0.38
CA GLY A 164 47.89 24.51 -1.53
C GLY A 164 47.47 23.12 -2.02
N THR A 165 48.07 22.63 -3.11
CA THR A 165 47.65 21.39 -3.77
C THR A 165 48.79 20.38 -3.90
N LEU A 166 48.57 19.14 -3.44
CA LEU A 166 49.32 17.97 -3.85
C LEU A 166 48.70 17.43 -5.15
N TYR A 167 49.37 17.62 -6.27
CA TYR A 167 48.91 17.17 -7.59
C TYR A 167 49.62 15.86 -7.96
N VAL A 168 48.88 14.83 -8.33
CA VAL A 168 49.41 13.53 -8.76
C VAL A 168 48.90 13.25 -10.17
N ASP A 169 49.81 13.09 -11.11
CA ASP A 169 49.55 12.67 -12.49
C ASP A 169 50.07 11.25 -12.67
N LEU A 170 49.19 10.26 -12.63
CA LEU A 170 49.50 8.85 -12.81
C LEU A 170 49.80 8.50 -14.27
N GLY A 171 49.77 9.47 -15.20
CA GLY A 171 50.02 9.25 -16.63
C GLY A 171 48.95 8.39 -17.30
N SER A 172 49.11 8.07 -18.59
CA SER A 172 48.17 7.26 -19.36
C SER A 172 48.44 5.74 -19.29
N GLN A 173 49.60 5.33 -18.79
CA GLN A 173 49.98 3.92 -18.70
C GLN A 173 49.28 3.23 -17.53
N THR A 174 48.94 1.96 -17.66
CA THR A 174 48.30 1.15 -16.61
C THR A 174 49.30 0.61 -15.59
N GLY A 175 48.85 0.38 -14.36
CA GLY A 175 49.66 -0.26 -13.30
C GLY A 175 50.51 0.70 -12.47
N LYS A 176 50.31 2.02 -12.60
CA LYS A 176 50.90 3.02 -11.72
C LYS A 176 50.15 3.09 -10.39
N THR A 177 50.88 3.30 -9.30
CA THR A 177 50.36 3.38 -7.94
C THR A 177 51.00 4.55 -7.20
N PHE A 178 50.17 5.43 -6.66
CA PHE A 178 50.58 6.45 -5.70
C PHE A 178 50.06 6.11 -4.31
N VAL A 179 50.88 6.27 -3.27
CA VAL A 179 50.46 6.11 -1.88
C VAL A 179 50.81 7.34 -1.06
N LEU A 180 49.85 7.92 -0.35
CA LEU A 180 50.07 8.88 0.72
C LEU A 180 49.70 8.22 2.04
N ASP A 181 50.69 7.80 2.82
CA ASP A 181 50.46 7.11 4.09
C ASP A 181 50.82 8.00 5.28
N LEU A 182 49.79 8.61 5.86
CA LEU A 182 49.87 9.42 7.08
C LEU A 182 49.17 8.69 8.25
N SER A 183 49.17 7.35 8.22
CA SER A 183 48.65 6.52 9.32
C SER A 183 49.48 6.64 10.61
N LYS A 184 50.71 7.19 10.52
CA LYS A 184 51.63 7.37 11.65
C LYS A 184 51.53 8.76 12.31
N THR A 185 50.59 9.62 11.90
CA THR A 185 50.37 10.93 12.54
C THR A 185 50.05 10.76 14.04
N GLN A 186 50.60 11.65 14.87
CA GLN A 186 50.35 11.68 16.31
C GLN A 186 48.92 12.15 16.60
N THR A 187 48.29 11.53 17.59
CA THR A 187 46.93 11.85 17.99
C THR A 187 46.75 13.30 18.42
N GLY A 188 45.70 13.95 17.89
CA GLY A 188 45.40 15.36 18.10
C GLY A 188 46.01 16.31 17.07
N ASN A 189 46.96 15.85 16.24
CA ASN A 189 47.48 16.66 15.12
C ASN A 189 46.56 16.57 13.90
N THR A 190 46.70 17.47 12.94
CA THR A 190 46.07 17.30 11.62
C THR A 190 46.95 16.38 10.79
N SER A 191 46.40 15.35 10.13
CA SER A 191 47.19 14.50 9.22
C SER A 191 47.52 15.25 7.94
N PHE A 192 46.56 15.97 7.36
CA PHE A 192 46.79 16.72 6.13
C PHE A 192 46.00 18.03 6.08
N ALA A 193 46.65 19.11 5.65
CA ALA A 193 46.04 20.40 5.38
C ALA A 193 46.42 20.88 3.97
N GLY A 194 45.47 20.80 3.04
CA GLY A 194 45.68 21.08 1.62
C GLY A 194 44.65 20.38 0.75
N ASN A 195 44.69 20.66 -0.54
CA ASN A 195 43.95 19.91 -1.54
C ASN A 195 44.83 18.78 -2.10
N ILE A 196 44.21 17.67 -2.48
CA ILE A 196 44.86 16.60 -3.24
C ILE A 196 44.13 16.51 -4.58
N THR A 197 44.86 16.57 -5.69
CA THR A 197 44.33 16.31 -7.02
C THR A 197 45.04 15.12 -7.61
N VAL A 198 44.31 14.05 -7.97
CA VAL A 198 44.84 12.86 -8.64
C VAL A 198 44.31 12.83 -10.07
N THR A 199 45.14 12.54 -11.04
CA THR A 199 44.80 12.45 -12.46
C THR A 199 45.49 11.25 -13.10
N GLY A 200 44.96 10.69 -14.20
CA GLY A 200 45.63 9.63 -14.98
C GLY A 200 44.79 8.37 -15.23
N GLY A 201 45.41 7.40 -15.94
CA GLY A 201 44.87 6.15 -16.48
C GLY A 201 44.33 5.15 -15.46
N ALA A 202 44.04 3.90 -15.88
CA ALA A 202 43.65 2.78 -15.01
C ALA A 202 44.74 2.38 -14.00
N ASN A 203 44.89 3.21 -12.97
CA ASN A 203 45.96 3.27 -11.98
C ASN A 203 45.36 3.47 -10.59
N ASN A 204 46.17 3.34 -9.53
CA ASN A 204 45.68 3.38 -8.16
C ASN A 204 46.30 4.56 -7.37
N ALA A 205 45.48 5.25 -6.58
CA ALA A 205 45.92 6.15 -5.53
C ALA A 205 45.37 5.67 -4.19
N ASP A 206 46.23 5.43 -3.20
CA ASP A 206 45.85 5.02 -1.84
C ASP A 206 46.27 6.10 -0.84
N LEU A 207 45.30 6.71 -0.17
CA LEU A 207 45.49 7.81 0.78
C LEU A 207 45.05 7.35 2.17
N LYS A 208 45.91 7.47 3.18
CA LYS A 208 45.62 7.03 4.56
C LYS A 208 45.88 8.16 5.54
N PHE A 209 44.89 8.48 6.36
CA PHE A 209 44.94 9.58 7.33
C PHE A 209 44.50 9.08 8.71
N LYS A 210 45.41 9.11 9.69
CA LYS A 210 45.09 8.74 11.07
C LYS A 210 44.33 9.82 11.82
N GLU A 211 44.60 11.08 11.51
CA GLU A 211 43.97 12.22 12.15
C GLU A 211 43.27 13.11 11.12
N THR A 212 42.81 14.29 11.56
CA THR A 212 41.94 15.17 10.76
C THR A 212 42.56 15.48 9.38
N PHE A 213 41.75 15.38 8.33
CA PHE A 213 42.06 15.87 6.98
C PHE A 213 41.28 17.17 6.73
N LYS A 214 41.97 18.22 6.26
CA LYS A 214 41.36 19.51 5.90
C LYS A 214 41.71 19.89 4.46
N GLY A 215 40.68 19.97 3.62
CA GLY A 215 40.78 20.38 2.21
C GLY A 215 39.96 19.47 1.30
N ASN A 216 40.20 19.53 -0.01
CA ASN A 216 39.45 18.72 -0.98
C ASN A 216 40.31 17.61 -1.57
N ILE A 217 39.70 16.46 -1.86
CA ILE A 217 40.30 15.39 -2.66
C ILE A 217 39.57 15.37 -4.00
N ILE A 218 40.31 15.60 -5.09
CA ILE A 218 39.78 15.75 -6.44
C ILE A 218 40.43 14.68 -7.33
N LEU A 219 39.61 13.91 -8.05
CA LEU A 219 40.05 12.96 -9.05
C LEU A 219 39.69 13.48 -10.45
N ARG A 220 40.64 13.59 -11.38
CA ARG A 220 40.39 14.03 -12.76
C ARG A 220 40.87 13.02 -13.81
N GLY A 221 39.94 12.48 -14.60
CA GLY A 221 40.20 11.75 -15.85
C GLY A 221 40.68 10.28 -15.75
N TYR A 222 40.55 9.59 -16.90
CA TYR A 222 41.16 8.33 -17.42
C TYR A 222 41.14 7.01 -16.63
N GLY A 223 40.25 6.80 -15.66
CA GLY A 223 40.02 5.46 -15.10
C GLY A 223 40.81 5.14 -13.84
N ALA A 224 41.47 6.13 -13.24
CA ALA A 224 42.16 5.95 -11.97
C ALA A 224 41.20 5.58 -10.84
N ASN A 225 41.60 4.60 -10.02
CA ASN A 225 40.96 4.22 -8.78
C ASN A 225 41.57 5.03 -7.63
N LEU A 226 40.71 5.57 -6.78
CA LEU A 226 41.13 6.29 -5.58
C LEU A 226 40.56 5.57 -4.36
N THR A 227 41.44 5.16 -3.44
CA THR A 227 41.07 4.72 -2.10
C THR A 227 41.54 5.76 -1.10
N ALA A 228 40.63 6.28 -0.28
CA ALA A 228 40.94 7.18 0.82
C ALA A 228 40.41 6.59 2.13
N THR A 229 41.28 6.45 3.13
CA THR A 229 40.96 5.93 4.46
C THR A 229 41.18 7.01 5.51
N PHE A 230 40.16 7.28 6.30
CA PHE A 230 40.13 8.28 7.36
C PHE A 230 39.82 7.60 8.70
N GLU A 231 40.67 7.81 9.70
CA GLU A 231 40.44 7.32 11.07
C GLU A 231 39.86 8.43 11.98
N LYS A 232 39.78 9.67 11.47
CA LYS A 232 39.20 10.87 12.10
C LYS A 232 38.46 11.73 11.09
N GLU A 233 38.10 12.96 11.48
CA GLU A 233 37.27 13.86 10.68
C GLU A 233 37.94 14.27 9.35
N MET A 234 37.16 14.22 8.27
CA MET A 234 37.47 14.83 6.98
C MET A 234 36.61 16.07 6.82
N ILE A 235 37.25 17.22 6.60
CA ILE A 235 36.61 18.51 6.38
C ILE A 235 36.92 18.98 4.95
N GLY A 236 35.91 18.95 4.10
CA GLY A 236 35.97 19.35 2.69
C GLY A 236 35.34 18.32 1.77
N ASN A 237 35.52 18.48 0.46
CA ASN A 237 34.84 17.63 -0.52
C ASN A 237 35.73 16.51 -1.03
N ILE A 238 35.15 15.35 -1.27
CA ILE A 238 35.75 14.25 -2.01
C ILE A 238 35.03 14.19 -3.34
N GLY A 239 35.74 14.22 -4.46
CA GLY A 239 35.03 14.13 -5.71
C GLY A 239 35.87 13.90 -6.92
N GLY A 240 35.16 13.61 -8.01
CA GLY A 240 35.73 13.34 -9.30
C GLY A 240 35.14 14.24 -10.36
N ILE A 241 35.98 15.01 -11.04
CA ILE A 241 35.58 15.82 -12.21
C ILE A 241 36.12 15.09 -13.43
N GLY A 242 35.24 14.48 -14.24
CA GLY A 242 35.64 13.98 -15.54
C GLY A 242 36.22 15.12 -16.38
N GLY A 243 37.39 14.95 -16.98
CA GLY A 243 37.87 15.87 -18.02
C GLY A 243 36.95 15.80 -19.24
N ASN A 244 36.85 16.87 -20.03
CA ASN A 244 36.12 16.85 -21.31
C ASN A 244 36.58 15.66 -22.17
N GLY A 245 35.76 14.60 -22.31
CA GLY A 245 36.11 13.41 -23.08
C GLY A 245 35.49 12.12 -22.53
N SER A 246 35.18 11.19 -23.43
CA SER A 246 34.44 9.92 -23.24
C SER A 246 35.11 8.83 -22.39
N SER A 247 36.08 9.18 -21.55
CA SER A 247 36.82 8.22 -20.71
C SER A 247 36.29 8.20 -19.28
N SER A 248 35.77 7.05 -18.84
CA SER A 248 35.28 6.79 -17.49
C SER A 248 36.39 6.99 -16.45
N ALA A 249 36.09 7.63 -15.31
CA ALA A 249 36.89 7.54 -14.09
C ALA A 249 36.71 6.16 -13.43
N GLY A 250 37.70 5.72 -12.65
CA GLY A 250 37.71 4.40 -12.00
C GLY A 250 36.75 4.32 -10.82
N THR A 251 37.10 3.51 -9.82
CA THR A 251 36.35 3.40 -8.56
C THR A 251 36.83 4.43 -7.54
N LEU A 252 35.90 5.16 -6.93
CA LEU A 252 36.15 5.96 -5.73
C LEU A 252 35.76 5.13 -4.50
N THR A 253 36.73 4.83 -3.64
CA THR A 253 36.52 4.15 -2.35
C THR A 253 36.88 5.10 -1.21
N ALA A 254 35.91 5.49 -0.39
CA ALA A 254 36.13 6.30 0.80
C ALA A 254 35.74 5.50 2.05
N LYS A 255 36.69 5.28 2.96
CA LYS A 255 36.50 4.53 4.20
C LYS A 255 36.71 5.46 5.40
N PHE A 256 35.67 5.61 6.21
CA PHE A 256 35.69 6.37 7.45
C PHE A 256 35.63 5.38 8.60
N ASN A 257 36.76 5.09 9.22
CA ASN A 257 36.90 4.08 10.27
C ASN A 257 36.90 4.72 11.66
N ASN A 258 36.71 3.91 12.70
CA ASN A 258 36.90 4.31 14.10
C ASN A 258 36.14 5.59 14.51
N GLY A 259 34.94 5.79 13.93
CA GLY A 259 34.07 6.92 14.23
C GLY A 259 34.44 8.21 13.51
N ALA A 260 35.27 8.11 12.48
CA ALA A 260 35.55 9.17 11.53
C ALA A 260 34.25 9.74 10.94
N LYS A 261 34.28 11.05 10.66
CA LYS A 261 33.15 11.81 10.15
C LYS A 261 33.53 12.55 8.89
N LEU A 262 32.54 12.83 8.05
CA LEU A 262 32.68 13.71 6.90
C LEU A 262 31.84 14.97 7.10
N THR A 263 32.48 16.13 7.03
CA THR A 263 31.83 17.43 6.85
C THR A 263 32.18 17.96 5.47
N GLY A 264 31.29 17.71 4.49
CA GLY A 264 31.46 18.07 3.09
C GLY A 264 30.76 17.09 2.15
N ASN A 265 30.92 17.30 0.84
CA ASN A 265 30.22 16.51 -0.16
C ASN A 265 31.10 15.40 -0.74
N ILE A 266 30.47 14.30 -1.13
CA ILE A 266 31.05 13.29 -2.02
C ILE A 266 30.38 13.47 -3.38
N GLN A 267 31.11 13.95 -4.40
CA GLN A 267 30.52 14.19 -5.72
C GLN A 267 31.36 13.55 -6.81
N THR A 268 30.75 12.70 -7.64
CA THR A 268 31.40 12.17 -8.83
C THR A 268 30.66 12.52 -10.11
N GLY A 269 31.43 13.01 -11.09
CA GLY A 269 30.92 13.57 -12.34
C GLY A 269 30.48 15.03 -12.21
N ARG A 270 30.00 15.59 -13.33
CA ARG A 270 29.55 16.97 -13.43
C ARG A 270 28.13 17.00 -13.99
N ALA A 271 27.34 18.00 -13.59
CA ALA A 271 26.01 18.23 -14.17
C ALA A 271 26.06 18.40 -15.70
N ASP A 272 27.11 19.06 -16.20
CA ASP A 272 27.29 19.39 -17.61
C ASP A 272 27.83 18.21 -18.45
N ASP A 273 28.71 17.40 -17.87
CA ASP A 273 29.38 16.27 -18.53
C ASP A 273 29.19 15.00 -17.69
N ALA A 274 28.29 14.14 -18.15
CA ALA A 274 28.00 12.83 -17.53
C ALA A 274 29.17 11.87 -17.72
N ASN A 275 30.32 12.20 -17.14
CA ASN A 275 31.49 11.35 -17.16
C ASN A 275 31.45 10.36 -16.00
N ASP A 276 31.38 9.11 -16.45
CA ASP A 276 31.16 7.89 -15.70
C ASP A 276 32.24 7.68 -14.63
N PHE A 277 31.85 7.57 -13.36
CA PHE A 277 32.60 6.73 -12.44
C PHE A 277 32.13 5.30 -12.59
N VAL A 278 33.03 4.32 -12.42
CA VAL A 278 32.61 2.92 -12.38
C VAL A 278 31.78 2.69 -11.12
N LYS A 279 32.23 3.15 -9.94
CA LYS A 279 31.54 2.94 -8.66
C LYS A 279 31.98 3.95 -7.59
N ASN A 280 31.05 4.45 -6.78
CA ASN A 280 31.33 5.18 -5.54
C ASN A 280 31.07 4.25 -4.35
N GLU A 281 32.12 3.77 -3.70
CA GLU A 281 32.02 2.94 -2.51
C GLU A 281 32.37 3.77 -1.28
N VAL A 282 31.38 4.05 -0.45
CA VAL A 282 31.54 4.87 0.76
C VAL A 282 31.15 4.04 1.97
N THR A 283 32.06 3.88 2.92
CA THR A 283 31.81 3.12 4.15
C THR A 283 32.09 3.98 5.36
N PHE A 284 31.12 4.07 6.26
CA PHE A 284 31.28 4.62 7.60
C PHE A 284 31.26 3.48 8.62
N ASP A 285 32.43 3.19 9.18
CA ASP A 285 32.68 2.17 10.18
C ASP A 285 33.16 2.78 11.50
N GLY A 286 32.63 2.30 12.61
CA GLY A 286 33.08 2.70 13.95
C GLY A 286 32.41 3.91 14.59
N ALA A 287 31.27 4.41 14.10
CA ALA A 287 30.45 5.34 14.90
C ALA A 287 30.08 4.71 16.25
N ASN A 288 29.97 5.51 17.31
CA ASN A 288 29.66 4.96 18.64
C ASN A 288 28.21 4.50 18.71
N ASN A 289 27.28 5.32 18.21
CA ASN A 289 25.84 5.07 18.23
C ASN A 289 25.23 5.15 16.82
N ALA A 290 24.13 4.44 16.62
CA ALA A 290 23.32 4.49 15.40
C ALA A 290 22.81 5.90 15.03
N THR A 291 22.52 6.71 16.05
CA THR A 291 21.97 8.08 15.90
C THR A 291 23.03 9.14 15.61
N ASP A 292 24.32 8.81 15.72
CA ASP A 292 25.40 9.77 15.50
C ASP A 292 25.43 10.21 14.04
N ILE A 293 25.42 11.52 13.77
CA ILE A 293 25.63 12.02 12.40
C ILE A 293 27.11 11.86 12.05
N VAL A 294 27.40 10.92 11.15
CA VAL A 294 28.75 10.63 10.64
C VAL A 294 29.04 11.31 9.32
N MET A 295 28.00 11.79 8.64
CA MET A 295 28.15 12.59 7.42
C MET A 295 27.21 13.79 7.45
N LYS A 296 27.78 14.97 7.22
CA LYS A 296 27.08 16.23 6.94
C LYS A 296 27.47 16.70 5.54
N GLY A 297 26.53 16.63 4.61
CA GLY A 297 26.74 16.95 3.20
C GLY A 297 26.13 15.90 2.27
N ASN A 298 26.26 16.12 0.97
CA ASN A 298 25.58 15.31 -0.05
C ASN A 298 26.50 14.24 -0.64
N ILE A 299 25.92 13.10 -1.00
CA ILE A 299 26.54 12.10 -1.88
C ILE A 299 25.86 12.21 -3.24
N THR A 300 26.61 12.59 -4.28
CA THR A 300 26.07 12.77 -5.63
C THR A 300 26.90 11.99 -6.64
N SER A 301 26.25 11.20 -7.48
CA SER A 301 26.84 10.60 -8.68
C SER A 301 26.09 11.08 -9.93
N TYR A 302 26.82 11.31 -11.03
CA TYR A 302 26.23 11.66 -12.32
C TYR A 302 26.41 10.49 -13.31
N GLY A 303 25.34 9.72 -13.53
CA GLY A 303 25.20 8.64 -14.52
C GLY A 303 25.68 7.26 -14.08
N THR A 304 24.88 6.21 -14.36
CA THR A 304 25.24 4.79 -14.24
C THR A 304 24.84 4.04 -15.51
N GLY A 305 25.73 3.98 -16.50
CA GLY A 305 25.57 3.13 -17.69
C GLY A 305 24.61 3.64 -18.78
N TYR A 306 24.60 2.96 -19.93
CA TYR A 306 23.82 3.31 -21.13
C TYR A 306 22.33 2.91 -21.02
N ALA A 307 21.44 3.70 -21.62
CA ALA A 307 19.98 3.65 -21.44
C ALA A 307 19.32 2.32 -21.75
N ASN A 308 19.87 1.49 -22.63
CA ASN A 308 19.09 0.37 -23.18
C ASN A 308 19.29 -0.94 -22.41
N LEU A 309 19.90 -0.90 -21.23
CA LEU A 309 20.14 -2.05 -20.38
C LEU A 309 19.56 -1.80 -18.97
N PRO A 310 19.26 -2.86 -18.20
CA PRO A 310 19.05 -2.73 -16.75
C PRO A 310 20.14 -1.86 -16.13
N PRO A 311 19.83 -1.08 -15.07
CA PRO A 311 20.87 -0.30 -14.41
C PRO A 311 21.98 -1.26 -14.01
N ASP A 312 23.21 -0.95 -14.39
CA ASP A 312 24.36 -1.71 -13.94
C ASP A 312 24.52 -1.43 -12.45
N GLU A 313 23.97 -2.32 -11.61
CA GLU A 313 23.98 -2.20 -10.16
C GLU A 313 25.40 -2.32 -9.58
N THR A 314 26.43 -2.54 -10.40
CA THR A 314 27.83 -2.41 -9.96
C THR A 314 28.32 -0.96 -9.99
N ARG A 315 27.49 -0.03 -10.46
CA ARG A 315 27.81 1.38 -10.68
C ARG A 315 26.87 2.31 -9.95
N GLY A 316 27.36 3.51 -9.63
CA GLY A 316 26.60 4.54 -8.89
C GLY A 316 27.04 4.64 -7.44
N ASN A 317 26.11 5.02 -6.56
CA ASN A 317 26.40 5.19 -5.14
C ASN A 317 26.19 3.87 -4.40
N HIS A 318 27.23 3.39 -3.73
CA HIS A 318 27.19 2.27 -2.79
C HIS A 318 27.65 2.76 -1.43
N VAL A 319 26.69 3.04 -0.56
CA VAL A 319 26.94 3.67 0.73
C VAL A 319 26.59 2.69 1.85
N THR A 320 27.55 2.38 2.70
CA THR A 320 27.35 1.53 3.87
C THR A 320 27.63 2.31 5.14
N PHE A 321 26.63 2.37 6.01
CA PHE A 321 26.76 2.85 7.38
C PHE A 321 26.74 1.62 8.28
N ALA A 322 27.92 1.21 8.78
CA ALA A 322 28.00 0.17 9.78
C ALA A 322 27.28 0.63 11.05
N LYS A 323 27.53 1.88 11.46
CA LYS A 323 26.81 2.64 12.48
C LYS A 323 26.73 4.11 12.05
N GLY A 324 25.82 4.86 12.66
CA GLY A 324 25.64 6.29 12.40
C GLY A 324 24.58 6.60 11.34
N SER A 325 24.38 7.89 11.13
CA SER A 325 23.29 8.51 10.38
C SER A 325 23.84 9.60 9.43
N LEU A 326 23.02 9.95 8.43
CA LEU A 326 23.33 10.95 7.41
C LEU A 326 22.48 12.21 7.56
N GLU A 327 23.14 13.36 7.49
CA GLU A 327 22.51 14.68 7.30
C GLU A 327 22.90 15.26 5.94
N GLY A 328 22.11 14.95 4.93
CA GLY A 328 22.29 15.40 3.54
C GLY A 328 21.63 14.44 2.55
N ASN A 329 21.71 14.80 1.26
CA ASN A 329 21.05 14.06 0.19
C ASN A 329 21.92 12.93 -0.37
N ILE A 330 21.28 11.89 -0.90
CA ILE A 330 21.92 10.84 -1.71
C ILE A 330 21.29 10.89 -3.10
N GLU A 331 22.07 11.30 -4.10
CA GLU A 331 21.57 11.58 -5.44
C GLU A 331 22.38 10.82 -6.48
N ALA A 332 21.68 10.06 -7.33
CA ALA A 332 22.22 9.49 -8.56
C ALA A 332 21.48 10.13 -9.73
N ARG A 333 22.16 11.04 -10.43
CA ARG A 333 21.59 11.86 -11.48
C ARG A 333 21.82 11.24 -12.87
N GLY A 334 20.77 10.78 -13.53
CA GLY A 334 20.84 10.26 -14.90
C GLY A 334 20.78 11.39 -15.94
N ARG A 335 21.58 11.30 -17.00
CA ARG A 335 21.58 12.24 -18.15
C ARG A 335 21.88 11.50 -19.45
N ASN A 336 21.39 11.99 -20.59
CA ASN A 336 21.70 11.47 -21.94
C ASN A 336 21.47 9.97 -22.08
N SER A 337 20.24 9.51 -21.80
CA SER A 337 19.93 8.11 -21.93
C SER A 337 20.74 7.27 -20.92
N ARG A 338 20.70 7.63 -19.64
CA ARG A 338 21.37 6.90 -18.55
C ARG A 338 20.46 6.87 -17.33
N ASN A 339 20.65 5.86 -16.49
CA ASN A 339 19.89 5.69 -15.25
C ASN A 339 20.79 6.03 -14.06
N GLY A 340 20.19 6.35 -12.91
CA GLY A 340 20.88 6.53 -11.64
C GLY A 340 20.61 5.35 -10.71
N PHE A 341 21.63 4.92 -9.98
CA PHE A 341 21.53 3.86 -8.98
C PHE A 341 22.10 4.33 -7.63
N ASN A 342 21.29 4.15 -6.58
CA ASN A 342 21.71 4.31 -5.19
C ASN A 342 21.47 3.00 -4.43
N GLU A 343 22.51 2.46 -3.82
CA GLU A 343 22.46 1.43 -2.80
C GLU A 343 22.91 2.01 -1.47
N VAL A 344 22.04 2.00 -0.47
CA VAL A 344 22.29 2.56 0.87
C VAL A 344 21.96 1.50 1.91
N LYS A 345 22.95 1.11 2.71
CA LYS A 345 22.84 0.04 3.71
C LYS A 345 23.19 0.56 5.09
N PHE A 346 22.25 0.46 6.03
CA PHE A 346 22.49 0.64 7.47
C PHE A 346 22.51 -0.73 8.13
N THR A 347 23.70 -1.21 8.51
CA THR A 347 23.86 -2.62 8.88
C THR A 347 23.75 -2.90 10.38
N ASP A 348 23.77 -1.88 11.23
CA ASP A 348 23.64 -2.04 12.68
C ASP A 348 22.21 -2.40 13.10
N ALA A 349 22.09 -3.59 13.69
CA ALA A 349 20.83 -4.15 14.18
C ALA A 349 20.30 -3.46 15.43
N SER A 350 21.13 -2.72 16.18
CA SER A 350 20.68 -1.94 17.35
C SER A 350 19.71 -0.83 16.95
N GLY A 351 19.79 -0.34 15.72
CA GLY A 351 18.82 0.58 15.14
C GLY A 351 18.89 2.01 15.67
N GLY A 352 18.07 2.89 15.10
CA GLY A 352 18.07 4.33 15.35
C GLY A 352 18.76 5.15 14.26
N GLN A 353 19.18 4.51 13.16
CA GLN A 353 19.83 5.22 12.06
C GLN A 353 18.82 6.04 11.24
N LYS A 354 19.30 7.16 10.70
CA LYS A 354 18.46 8.12 9.99
C LYS A 354 19.13 8.65 8.73
N ILE A 355 18.30 8.93 7.73
CA ILE A 355 18.63 9.76 6.57
C ILE A 355 17.78 11.02 6.68
N LYS A 356 18.40 12.18 6.90
CA LYS A 356 17.65 13.45 6.99
C LYS A 356 17.33 14.09 5.64
N GLY A 357 18.17 13.85 4.63
CA GLY A 357 18.00 14.44 3.29
C GLY A 357 17.23 13.54 2.31
N ASP A 358 17.09 14.03 1.09
CA ASP A 358 16.38 13.35 0.02
C ASP A 358 17.24 12.23 -0.60
N ILE A 359 16.57 11.19 -1.11
CA ILE A 359 17.17 10.10 -1.86
C ILE A 359 16.59 10.16 -3.28
N LEU A 360 17.43 10.49 -4.25
CA LEU A 360 17.02 10.70 -5.64
C LEU A 360 17.78 9.76 -6.57
N ALA A 361 17.05 8.97 -7.35
CA ALA A 361 17.57 8.33 -8.55
C ALA A 361 16.84 8.92 -9.76
N SER A 362 17.58 9.50 -10.69
CA SER A 362 16.99 9.99 -11.94
C SER A 362 17.48 9.24 -13.17
N GLY A 363 16.65 9.21 -14.19
CA GLY A 363 16.96 8.55 -15.46
C GLY A 363 16.04 9.04 -16.57
N THR A 364 16.22 8.48 -17.76
CA THR A 364 15.35 8.79 -18.91
C THR A 364 14.43 7.64 -19.30
N ILE A 365 14.73 6.42 -18.84
CA ILE A 365 13.93 5.20 -19.04
C ILE A 365 13.68 4.54 -17.68
N SER A 366 12.73 3.60 -17.57
CA SER A 366 12.14 3.03 -16.34
C SER A 366 13.07 2.25 -15.39
N ASN A 367 14.36 2.57 -15.36
CA ASN A 367 15.44 1.78 -14.78
C ASN A 367 16.23 2.54 -13.69
N ALA A 368 15.89 3.79 -13.37
CA ALA A 368 16.49 4.45 -12.21
C ALA A 368 16.08 3.73 -10.92
N LYS A 369 17.00 3.52 -9.98
CA LYS A 369 16.72 2.67 -8.81
C LYS A 369 17.33 3.22 -7.53
N ASN A 370 16.51 3.33 -6.50
CA ASN A 370 16.94 3.49 -5.12
C ASN A 370 16.73 2.18 -4.37
N SER A 371 17.77 1.71 -3.67
CA SER A 371 17.74 0.54 -2.80
C SER A 371 18.27 0.92 -1.43
N VAL A 372 17.37 1.06 -0.46
CA VAL A 372 17.69 1.50 0.90
C VAL A 372 17.30 0.39 1.87
N SER A 373 18.25 -0.03 2.72
CA SER A 373 17.99 -1.04 3.74
C SER A 373 18.49 -0.63 5.12
N PHE A 374 17.69 -0.95 6.13
CA PHE A 374 18.03 -0.84 7.54
C PHE A 374 17.94 -2.24 8.18
N SER A 375 19.03 -2.73 8.76
CA SER A 375 19.02 -4.00 9.51
C SER A 375 18.24 -3.89 10.82
N GLY A 376 18.30 -2.71 11.48
CA GLY A 376 17.55 -2.38 12.69
C GLY A 376 16.45 -1.33 12.43
N THR A 377 16.08 -0.60 13.48
CA THR A 377 15.17 0.55 13.42
C THR A 377 15.74 1.63 12.50
N GLY A 378 14.97 2.04 11.48
CA GLY A 378 15.39 3.05 10.50
C GLY A 378 14.40 4.20 10.35
N THR A 379 14.92 5.40 10.07
CA THR A 379 14.11 6.57 9.71
C THR A 379 14.60 7.20 8.40
N VAL A 380 13.67 7.47 7.49
CA VAL A 380 13.92 8.29 6.29
C VAL A 380 13.09 9.57 6.41
N GLU A 381 13.76 10.69 6.67
CA GLU A 381 13.06 11.97 6.89
C GLU A 381 12.78 12.71 5.58
N GLY A 382 13.71 12.64 4.62
CA GLY A 382 13.58 13.20 3.28
C GLY A 382 12.76 12.34 2.33
N ASN A 383 12.51 12.86 1.13
CA ASN A 383 11.74 12.19 0.09
C ASN A 383 12.59 11.10 -0.58
N VAL A 384 11.94 10.01 -1.00
CA VAL A 384 12.56 8.99 -1.84
C VAL A 384 11.92 9.05 -3.21
N ASN A 385 12.70 9.45 -4.21
CA ASN A 385 12.22 9.71 -5.55
C ASN A 385 13.03 8.95 -6.61
N ALA A 386 12.31 8.18 -7.43
CA ALA A 386 12.82 7.62 -8.68
C ALA A 386 12.07 8.30 -9.84
N THR A 387 12.72 9.21 -10.58
CA THR A 387 12.03 9.98 -11.64
C THR A 387 11.40 9.08 -12.71
N VAL A 388 12.05 7.94 -13.01
CA VAL A 388 11.57 6.87 -13.88
C VAL A 388 12.20 5.56 -13.42
N GLY A 389 11.46 4.75 -12.67
CA GLY A 389 11.96 3.46 -12.18
C GLY A 389 11.50 3.11 -10.79
N THR A 390 12.39 2.53 -9.97
CA THR A 390 11.99 1.81 -8.76
C THR A 390 12.59 2.36 -7.47
N ASN A 391 11.80 2.35 -6.41
CA ASN A 391 12.27 2.56 -5.04
C ASN A 391 12.05 1.28 -4.25
N ILE A 392 13.10 0.78 -3.59
CA ILE A 392 13.04 -0.39 -2.72
C ILE A 392 13.54 0.04 -1.33
N LEU A 393 12.65 0.01 -0.34
CA LEU A 393 12.95 0.31 1.05
C LEU A 393 12.68 -0.92 1.89
N THR A 394 13.66 -1.35 2.68
CA THR A 394 13.54 -2.51 3.57
C THR A 394 13.96 -2.15 4.99
N PHE A 395 13.13 -2.48 5.97
CA PHE A 395 13.37 -2.22 7.38
C PHE A 395 13.32 -3.51 8.20
N GLY A 396 14.41 -3.86 8.87
CA GLY A 396 14.52 -5.03 9.73
C GLY A 396 14.10 -4.78 11.19
N GLY A 397 14.07 -3.52 11.63
CA GLY A 397 13.70 -3.14 12.99
C GLY A 397 12.20 -3.20 13.29
N THR A 398 11.85 -3.01 14.57
CA THR A 398 10.46 -3.02 15.04
C THR A 398 9.79 -1.65 15.01
N THR A 399 10.54 -0.55 15.00
CA THR A 399 9.96 0.79 14.93
C THR A 399 10.60 1.55 13.77
N ASN A 400 9.85 1.84 12.72
CA ASN A 400 10.41 2.49 11.53
C ASN A 400 9.53 3.63 11.05
N SER A 401 10.14 4.63 10.41
CA SER A 401 9.40 5.79 9.93
C SER A 401 9.91 6.29 8.59
N ILE A 402 8.97 6.65 7.72
CA ILE A 402 9.20 7.44 6.52
C ILE A 402 8.38 8.72 6.66
N THR A 403 9.04 9.88 6.80
CA THR A 403 8.33 11.16 6.90
C THR A 403 8.26 11.90 5.58
N GLY A 404 9.17 11.62 4.64
CA GLY A 404 9.11 12.10 3.27
C GLY A 404 8.11 11.34 2.40
N SER A 405 7.83 11.85 1.20
CA SER A 405 7.03 11.11 0.22
C SER A 405 7.88 10.05 -0.48
N VAL A 406 7.26 8.96 -0.92
CA VAL A 406 7.90 7.94 -1.77
C VAL A 406 7.25 8.02 -3.16
N SER A 407 8.03 8.29 -4.20
CA SER A 407 7.52 8.60 -5.54
C SER A 407 8.31 7.92 -6.66
N ALA A 408 7.60 7.34 -7.63
CA ALA A 408 8.16 6.67 -8.80
C ALA A 408 7.48 7.14 -10.10
N GLY A 409 8.17 7.93 -10.91
CA GLY A 409 7.59 8.62 -12.07
C GLY A 409 7.45 7.81 -13.37
N ASN A 410 7.73 6.49 -13.35
CA ASN A 410 7.23 5.48 -14.33
C ASN A 410 7.60 4.04 -13.88
N GLY A 411 7.51 3.76 -12.58
CA GLY A 411 7.84 2.44 -12.06
C GLY A 411 7.22 2.16 -10.71
N SER A 412 7.94 1.46 -9.85
CA SER A 412 7.34 0.83 -8.66
C SER A 412 7.99 1.27 -7.36
N ASN A 413 7.18 1.40 -6.32
CA ASN A 413 7.65 1.55 -4.95
C ASN A 413 7.41 0.25 -4.20
N THR A 414 8.45 -0.29 -3.58
CA THR A 414 8.38 -1.48 -2.71
C THR A 414 8.88 -1.10 -1.33
N ILE A 415 8.02 -1.17 -0.33
CA ILE A 415 8.34 -0.88 1.07
C ILE A 415 8.05 -2.13 1.89
N THR A 416 9.07 -2.65 2.57
CA THR A 416 8.95 -3.85 3.41
C THR A 416 9.35 -3.53 4.84
N PHE A 417 8.44 -3.77 5.79
CA PHE A 417 8.69 -3.69 7.23
C PHE A 417 8.75 -5.09 7.84
N GLY A 418 9.72 -5.30 8.72
CA GLY A 418 9.95 -6.54 9.45
C GLY A 418 10.81 -7.54 8.68
N THR A 419 11.60 -8.32 9.42
CA THR A 419 12.39 -9.41 8.84
C THR A 419 11.48 -10.54 8.37
N THR A 420 11.81 -11.16 7.22
CA THR A 420 11.18 -12.39 6.74
C THR A 420 11.50 -13.62 7.62
N ALA A 421 12.28 -13.44 8.70
CA ALA A 421 12.75 -14.52 9.53
C ALA A 421 11.63 -15.05 10.44
N THR A 422 10.98 -16.12 9.97
CA THR A 422 10.09 -17.01 10.71
C THR A 422 10.86 -17.87 11.71
N SER A 423 11.56 -17.29 12.67
CA SER A 423 12.06 -18.06 13.82
C SER A 423 10.88 -18.36 14.74
N SER A 424 10.36 -19.59 14.62
CA SER A 424 9.34 -20.17 15.47
C SER A 424 9.72 -20.02 16.94
N GLY A 425 9.03 -19.15 17.68
CA GLY A 425 9.09 -19.12 19.14
C GLY A 425 9.38 -17.78 19.82
N GLN A 426 9.62 -16.68 19.08
CA GLN A 426 9.63 -15.35 19.72
C GLN A 426 8.24 -14.72 19.69
N THR A 427 7.77 -14.30 20.87
CA THR A 427 6.65 -13.39 21.05
C THR A 427 6.93 -12.14 20.22
N LYS A 428 6.24 -12.02 19.09
CA LYS A 428 6.29 -10.84 18.21
C LYS A 428 5.81 -9.64 19.02
N THR A 429 6.72 -8.82 19.52
CA THR A 429 6.38 -7.47 19.97
C THR A 429 5.81 -6.72 18.76
N SER A 430 4.67 -6.06 18.93
CA SER A 430 4.01 -5.32 17.85
C SER A 430 4.96 -4.24 17.32
N ALA A 431 5.53 -4.48 16.14
CA ALA A 431 6.35 -3.51 15.46
C ALA A 431 5.48 -2.35 14.95
N ILE A 432 5.85 -1.10 15.22
CA ILE A 432 5.11 0.12 14.87
C ILE A 432 5.82 0.80 13.70
N ASN A 433 5.19 0.83 12.53
CA ASN A 433 5.77 1.43 11.34
C ASN A 433 4.89 2.59 10.85
N THR A 434 5.48 3.72 10.49
CA THR A 434 4.75 4.91 10.06
C THR A 434 5.21 5.42 8.70
N ILE A 435 4.26 5.73 7.82
CA ILE A 435 4.49 6.49 6.59
C ILE A 435 3.66 7.77 6.68
N SER A 436 4.33 8.92 6.83
CA SER A 436 3.65 10.17 7.17
C SER A 436 3.09 10.93 5.96
N LYS A 437 3.70 10.73 4.79
CA LYS A 437 3.31 11.39 3.52
C LYS A 437 2.86 10.37 2.48
N GLY A 438 2.45 10.87 1.32
CA GLY A 438 1.90 10.04 0.25
C GLY A 438 2.93 9.14 -0.42
N ILE A 439 2.41 8.07 -1.02
CA ILE A 439 3.13 7.14 -1.88
C ILE A 439 2.53 7.25 -3.27
N SER A 440 3.37 7.45 -4.29
CA SER A 440 2.91 7.67 -5.66
C SER A 440 3.73 6.88 -6.68
N ALA A 441 3.05 6.24 -7.62
CA ALA A 441 3.65 5.64 -8.81
C ALA A 441 2.89 6.13 -10.05
N SER A 442 3.54 6.35 -11.18
CA SER A 442 2.82 6.78 -12.41
C SER A 442 2.65 5.67 -13.46
N GLY A 443 3.35 4.53 -13.32
CA GLY A 443 3.40 3.51 -14.37
C GLY A 443 3.61 2.06 -13.91
N GLY A 444 3.62 1.81 -12.59
CA GLY A 444 4.05 0.52 -12.02
C GLY A 444 3.20 0.08 -10.83
N THR A 445 3.83 -0.22 -9.69
CA THR A 445 3.14 -0.77 -8.52
C THR A 445 3.59 -0.10 -7.24
N ASN A 446 2.65 0.20 -6.34
CA ASN A 446 2.99 0.48 -4.94
C ASN A 446 2.75 -0.79 -4.12
N THR A 447 3.81 -1.38 -3.59
CA THR A 447 3.75 -2.58 -2.74
C THR A 447 4.27 -2.24 -1.35
N ILE A 448 3.41 -2.41 -0.34
CA ILE A 448 3.73 -2.17 1.06
C ILE A 448 3.43 -3.45 1.82
N THR A 449 4.45 -4.02 2.45
CA THR A 449 4.33 -5.28 3.20
C THR A 449 4.80 -5.10 4.62
N ALA A 450 3.96 -5.43 5.60
CA ALA A 450 4.35 -5.63 7.00
C ALA A 450 4.35 -7.12 7.34
N ASN A 451 5.53 -7.64 7.63
CA ASN A 451 5.70 -9.02 8.08
C ASN A 451 5.33 -9.12 9.57
N ASN A 452 4.04 -9.27 9.86
CA ASN A 452 3.48 -9.38 11.23
C ASN A 452 3.68 -8.11 12.08
N SER A 453 3.53 -6.94 11.46
CA SER A 453 3.74 -5.64 12.09
C SER A 453 2.49 -4.76 11.96
N GLU A 454 2.43 -3.72 12.78
CA GLU A 454 1.51 -2.61 12.60
C GLU A 454 2.09 -1.60 11.61
N ILE A 455 1.27 -1.15 10.66
CA ILE A 455 1.58 -0.03 9.77
C ILE A 455 0.51 1.04 9.92
N THR A 456 0.95 2.28 10.14
CA THR A 456 0.13 3.48 9.97
C THR A 456 0.58 4.25 8.72
N ILE A 457 -0.36 4.52 7.81
CA ILE A 457 -0.14 5.34 6.62
C ILE A 457 -1.01 6.59 6.73
N ASN A 458 -0.38 7.75 6.77
CA ASN A 458 -1.04 9.03 6.97
C ASN A 458 -1.18 9.87 5.69
N GLY A 459 -0.69 9.36 4.55
CA GLY A 459 -0.78 10.03 3.25
C GLY A 459 -1.49 9.20 2.18
N SER A 460 -1.88 9.86 1.09
CA SER A 460 -2.55 9.21 -0.05
C SER A 460 -1.66 8.16 -0.72
N ILE A 461 -2.29 7.10 -1.23
CA ILE A 461 -1.63 6.04 -2.00
C ILE A 461 -2.18 6.13 -3.41
N THR A 462 -1.35 6.57 -4.34
CA THR A 462 -1.78 6.89 -5.72
C THR A 462 -0.94 6.12 -6.73
N ASN A 463 -1.61 5.64 -7.77
CA ASN A 463 -0.93 5.04 -8.90
C ASN A 463 -1.62 5.46 -10.21
N ASN A 464 -0.88 5.91 -11.22
CA ASN A 464 -1.50 6.24 -12.52
C ASN A 464 -1.62 5.04 -13.47
N ALA A 465 -0.98 3.91 -13.17
CA ALA A 465 -1.21 2.66 -13.89
C ALA A 465 -0.73 1.46 -13.07
N GLY A 466 -1.49 0.36 -13.03
CA GLY A 466 -1.07 -0.89 -12.39
C GLY A 466 -1.77 -1.17 -11.06
N THR A 467 -1.00 -1.34 -9.97
CA THR A 467 -1.57 -1.84 -8.70
C THR A 467 -1.06 -1.11 -7.46
N ASN A 468 -1.93 -1.01 -6.45
CA ASN A 468 -1.58 -0.73 -5.07
C ASN A 468 -1.82 -1.99 -4.26
N THR A 469 -0.80 -2.51 -3.57
CA THR A 469 -0.89 -3.67 -2.69
C THR A 469 -0.38 -3.28 -1.31
N ILE A 470 -1.23 -3.34 -0.30
CA ILE A 470 -0.88 -3.10 1.11
C ILE A 470 -1.27 -4.34 1.92
N LYS A 471 -0.30 -4.97 2.57
CA LYS A 471 -0.50 -6.28 3.19
C LYS A 471 0.18 -6.44 4.54
N ALA A 472 -0.56 -6.92 5.53
CA ALA A 472 -0.06 -7.30 6.85
C ALA A 472 -0.81 -8.55 7.35
N GLU A 473 -0.50 -9.73 6.80
CA GLU A 473 -1.30 -10.98 7.00
C GLU A 473 -1.63 -11.27 8.46
N ASN A 474 -0.66 -11.04 9.36
CA ASN A 474 -0.80 -11.25 10.80
C ASN A 474 -0.56 -9.95 11.58
N GLY A 475 -0.84 -8.81 10.98
CA GLY A 475 -0.58 -7.49 11.55
C GLY A 475 -1.76 -6.54 11.36
N ASN A 476 -1.57 -5.31 11.81
CA ASN A 476 -2.59 -4.27 11.78
C ASN A 476 -2.25 -3.24 10.70
N ILE A 477 -3.24 -2.80 9.94
CA ILE A 477 -3.09 -1.67 9.00
C ILE A 477 -4.04 -0.56 9.43
N THR A 478 -3.51 0.64 9.60
CA THR A 478 -4.26 1.89 9.75
C THR A 478 -3.92 2.83 8.61
N ILE A 479 -4.92 3.23 7.81
CA ILE A 479 -4.78 4.22 6.75
C ILE A 479 -5.75 5.35 7.09
N LYS A 480 -5.24 6.50 7.54
CA LYS A 480 -6.08 7.62 7.97
C LYS A 480 -5.45 8.96 7.67
N LYS A 481 -6.27 9.99 7.52
CA LYS A 481 -5.78 11.35 7.25
C LYS A 481 -5.02 11.87 8.47
N ALA A 482 -3.81 12.41 8.29
CA ALA A 482 -3.13 13.12 9.36
C ALA A 482 -3.94 14.36 9.78
N GLU A 483 -4.02 14.65 11.08
CA GLU A 483 -4.78 15.79 11.63
C GLU A 483 -4.39 17.14 11.00
N ASN A 484 -3.17 17.26 10.47
CA ASN A 484 -2.61 18.49 9.90
C ASN A 484 -2.48 18.51 8.37
N LEU A 485 -2.99 17.50 7.63
CA LEU A 485 -2.91 17.48 6.17
C LEU A 485 -4.12 18.19 5.54
N ASN A 486 -3.89 19.32 4.88
CA ASN A 486 -4.87 19.96 4.00
C ASN A 486 -4.95 19.18 2.68
N GLY A 487 -6.15 18.73 2.30
CA GLY A 487 -6.40 17.96 1.08
C GLY A 487 -7.17 16.67 1.32
N SER A 488 -7.56 16.00 0.23
CA SER A 488 -8.25 14.71 0.29
C SER A 488 -7.26 13.56 0.46
N MET A 489 -7.54 12.64 1.37
CA MET A 489 -6.82 11.37 1.47
C MET A 489 -7.46 10.35 0.56
N ILE A 490 -6.70 9.81 -0.39
CA ILE A 490 -7.22 8.89 -1.39
C ILE A 490 -6.36 7.64 -1.52
N ILE A 491 -7.02 6.52 -1.83
CA ILE A 491 -6.38 5.29 -2.31
C ILE A 491 -6.83 5.10 -3.75
N GLN A 492 -5.94 5.37 -4.70
CA GLN A 492 -6.31 5.47 -6.11
C GLN A 492 -5.35 4.70 -6.99
N VAL A 493 -5.90 3.93 -7.93
CA VAL A 493 -5.24 3.58 -9.18
C VAL A 493 -6.05 4.18 -10.32
N ASN A 494 -5.46 5.07 -11.13
CA ASN A 494 -6.12 5.75 -12.23
C ASN A 494 -5.28 5.79 -13.51
N GLY A 495 -5.63 4.94 -14.47
CA GLY A 495 -5.03 4.86 -15.80
C GLY A 495 -4.43 3.48 -16.08
N GLY A 496 -4.14 3.22 -17.37
CA GLY A 496 -3.35 2.08 -17.88
C GLY A 496 -3.73 0.67 -17.40
N GLY A 497 -4.24 -0.18 -18.29
CA GLY A 497 -4.44 -1.62 -18.01
C GLY A 497 -5.37 -1.90 -16.82
N ASN A 498 -5.20 -3.06 -16.17
CA ASN A 498 -6.04 -3.49 -15.03
C ASN A 498 -5.63 -2.75 -13.75
N ALA A 499 -6.42 -1.74 -13.36
CA ALA A 499 -6.21 -1.00 -12.12
C ALA A 499 -6.67 -1.81 -10.90
N THR A 500 -5.80 -2.05 -9.92
CA THR A 500 -6.17 -2.84 -8.72
C THR A 500 -5.65 -2.23 -7.42
N ASN A 501 -6.55 -1.99 -6.46
CA ASN A 501 -6.20 -1.80 -5.05
C ASN A 501 -6.43 -3.10 -4.29
N THR A 502 -5.42 -3.61 -3.60
CA THR A 502 -5.51 -4.77 -2.70
C THR A 502 -5.01 -4.36 -1.31
N ILE A 503 -5.88 -4.44 -0.30
CA ILE A 503 -5.57 -4.12 1.09
C ILE A 503 -5.99 -5.30 1.95
N SER A 504 -5.06 -5.87 2.71
CA SER A 504 -5.33 -7.04 3.53
C SER A 504 -4.57 -7.02 4.85
N ALA A 505 -5.26 -7.28 5.96
CA ALA A 505 -4.67 -7.32 7.29
C ALA A 505 -5.38 -8.31 8.22
N GLN A 506 -4.81 -8.54 9.40
CA GLN A 506 -5.53 -9.17 10.50
C GLN A 506 -6.58 -8.21 11.08
N THR A 507 -6.15 -7.00 11.41
CA THR A 507 -7.03 -5.88 11.78
C THR A 507 -6.81 -4.74 10.81
N LEU A 508 -7.88 -4.16 10.30
CA LEU A 508 -7.84 -3.11 9.30
C LEU A 508 -8.64 -1.89 9.74
N THR A 509 -8.05 -0.71 9.67
CA THR A 509 -8.74 0.58 9.82
C THR A 509 -8.41 1.45 8.62
N ILE A 510 -9.43 1.84 7.85
CA ILE A 510 -9.31 2.76 6.72
C ILE A 510 -10.27 3.91 6.96
N ASP A 511 -9.76 5.13 6.92
CA ASP A 511 -10.53 6.38 7.00
C ASP A 511 -9.97 7.36 5.96
N VAL A 512 -10.56 7.32 4.76
CA VAL A 512 -10.08 8.03 3.57
C VAL A 512 -11.25 8.62 2.78
N ASP A 513 -11.06 9.71 2.06
CA ASP A 513 -12.15 10.32 1.29
C ASP A 513 -12.62 9.45 0.13
N LYS A 514 -11.69 8.77 -0.57
CA LYS A 514 -12.01 8.00 -1.79
C LYS A 514 -11.13 6.76 -1.94
N ILE A 515 -11.75 5.66 -2.37
CA ILE A 515 -11.08 4.46 -2.87
C ILE A 515 -11.48 4.24 -4.34
N GLU A 516 -10.52 4.25 -5.25
CA GLU A 516 -10.80 4.17 -6.68
C GLU A 516 -9.82 3.27 -7.43
N ALA A 517 -10.38 2.39 -8.27
CA ALA A 517 -9.67 1.64 -9.29
C ALA A 517 -10.29 1.96 -10.65
N SER A 518 -9.58 2.71 -11.47
CA SER A 518 -10.03 3.16 -12.79
C SER A 518 -8.91 2.92 -13.80
N GLY A 519 -9.23 2.23 -14.89
CA GLY A 519 -8.27 1.78 -15.91
C GLY A 519 -8.70 2.16 -17.32
N ASN A 520 -8.27 1.40 -18.32
CA ASN A 520 -8.72 1.61 -19.70
C ASN A 520 -10.08 0.92 -19.97
N TRP A 521 -10.71 1.22 -21.12
CA TRP A 521 -12.02 0.66 -21.51
C TRP A 521 -12.10 -0.87 -21.54
N ALA A 522 -10.96 -1.56 -21.67
CA ALA A 522 -10.90 -3.03 -21.73
C ALA A 522 -10.40 -3.67 -20.42
N SER A 523 -10.39 -2.93 -19.31
CA SER A 523 -9.71 -3.32 -18.08
C SER A 523 -10.66 -3.81 -16.98
N ALA A 524 -10.27 -4.88 -16.30
CA ALA A 524 -11.01 -5.43 -15.16
C ALA A 524 -10.49 -4.79 -13.87
N ASN A 525 -11.07 -3.66 -13.49
CA ASN A 525 -10.58 -2.84 -12.38
C ASN A 525 -11.13 -3.34 -11.04
N LYS A 526 -10.32 -3.31 -9.98
CA LYS A 526 -10.67 -3.97 -8.72
C LYS A 526 -10.29 -3.17 -7.47
N ASN A 527 -11.18 -3.15 -6.50
CA ASN A 527 -10.86 -2.83 -5.11
C ASN A 527 -11.11 -4.08 -4.28
N VAL A 528 -10.09 -4.61 -3.62
CA VAL A 528 -10.15 -5.79 -2.76
C VAL A 528 -9.66 -5.40 -1.38
N ILE A 529 -10.57 -5.36 -0.41
CA ILE A 529 -10.31 -4.90 0.95
C ILE A 529 -10.73 -6.01 1.92
N THR A 530 -9.78 -6.62 2.61
CA THR A 530 -10.04 -7.78 3.46
C THR A 530 -9.44 -7.64 4.85
N SER A 531 -10.16 -8.17 5.84
CA SER A 531 -9.69 -8.30 7.21
C SER A 531 -10.09 -9.66 7.78
N THR A 532 -9.14 -10.38 8.37
CA THR A 532 -9.38 -11.74 8.89
C THR A 532 -9.93 -11.73 10.32
N THR A 533 -9.78 -10.64 11.08
CA THR A 533 -10.30 -10.51 12.45
C THR A 533 -11.33 -9.39 12.55
N ASN A 534 -10.91 -8.13 12.43
CA ASN A 534 -11.79 -6.96 12.55
C ASN A 534 -11.44 -5.88 11.50
N GLY A 535 -12.45 -5.28 10.87
CA GLY A 535 -12.26 -4.24 9.85
C GLY A 535 -13.14 -3.02 10.11
N THR A 536 -12.56 -1.83 10.08
CA THR A 536 -13.29 -0.56 10.03
C THR A 536 -12.95 0.14 8.72
N LEU A 537 -13.96 0.42 7.91
CA LEU A 537 -13.80 1.18 6.67
C LEU A 537 -14.76 2.38 6.73
N LYS A 538 -14.21 3.58 6.70
CA LYS A 538 -14.92 4.84 6.54
C LYS A 538 -14.41 5.52 5.27
N THR A 539 -15.31 5.80 4.34
CA THR A 539 -14.96 6.54 3.12
C THR A 539 -16.15 7.24 2.50
N ASN A 540 -15.95 8.27 1.68
CA ASN A 540 -17.06 8.90 0.97
C ASN A 540 -17.43 8.16 -0.32
N THR A 541 -16.49 7.45 -0.96
CA THR A 541 -16.70 6.84 -2.29
C THR A 541 -15.86 5.60 -2.52
N ILE A 542 -16.45 4.55 -3.09
CA ILE A 542 -15.76 3.36 -3.57
C ILE A 542 -16.12 3.10 -5.03
N THR A 543 -15.14 3.20 -5.92
CA THR A 543 -15.38 3.09 -7.36
C THR A 543 -14.42 2.12 -8.03
N ALA A 544 -14.97 1.18 -8.80
CA ALA A 544 -14.23 0.36 -9.77
C ALA A 544 -14.85 0.57 -11.15
N SER A 545 -14.29 1.47 -11.97
CA SER A 545 -14.97 2.00 -13.17
C SER A 545 -14.10 1.95 -14.43
N THR A 546 -14.73 2.31 -15.57
CA THR A 546 -14.18 2.69 -16.90
C THR A 546 -14.21 1.70 -18.08
N GLY A 547 -14.78 0.49 -18.00
CA GLY A 547 -14.70 -0.45 -19.13
C GLY A 547 -15.88 -1.37 -19.42
N LYS A 548 -15.76 -2.09 -20.54
CA LYS A 548 -16.62 -3.20 -21.03
C LYS A 548 -16.46 -4.46 -20.18
N THR A 549 -15.28 -4.65 -19.59
CA THR A 549 -14.96 -5.80 -18.75
C THR A 549 -15.45 -5.62 -17.32
N PRO A 550 -15.98 -6.67 -16.68
CA PRO A 550 -16.48 -6.58 -15.31
C PRO A 550 -15.44 -6.08 -14.30
N SER A 551 -15.73 -4.93 -13.68
CA SER A 551 -14.95 -4.36 -12.57
C SER A 551 -15.58 -4.74 -11.23
N THR A 552 -14.78 -4.85 -10.17
CA THR A 552 -15.25 -5.42 -8.90
C THR A 552 -14.81 -4.63 -7.67
N ASN A 553 -15.75 -4.32 -6.78
CA ASN A 553 -15.47 -3.94 -5.41
C ASN A 553 -15.75 -5.14 -4.50
N THR A 554 -14.78 -5.54 -3.70
CA THR A 554 -14.89 -6.62 -2.73
C THR A 554 -14.39 -6.13 -1.37
N ILE A 555 -15.28 -6.13 -0.39
CA ILE A 555 -15.02 -5.76 1.00
C ILE A 555 -15.46 -6.95 1.84
N ASN A 556 -14.52 -7.61 2.52
CA ASN A 556 -14.82 -8.80 3.30
C ASN A 556 -14.11 -8.74 4.66
N PHE A 557 -14.88 -8.48 5.71
CA PHE A 557 -14.43 -8.47 7.10
C PHE A 557 -15.12 -9.59 7.87
N THR A 558 -14.34 -10.41 8.60
CA THR A 558 -14.89 -11.40 9.53
C THR A 558 -15.79 -10.75 10.58
N SER A 559 -15.37 -9.60 11.10
CA SER A 559 -16.18 -8.71 11.94
C SER A 559 -15.84 -7.25 11.64
N GLY A 560 -16.75 -6.33 11.94
CA GLY A 560 -16.46 -4.89 11.85
C GLY A 560 -17.55 -4.03 11.22
N VAL A 561 -17.14 -2.88 10.69
CA VAL A 561 -18.01 -1.80 10.23
C VAL A 561 -17.56 -1.29 8.86
N VAL A 562 -18.51 -1.11 7.95
CA VAL A 562 -18.33 -0.40 6.68
C VAL A 562 -19.28 0.80 6.65
N GLU A 563 -18.72 2.00 6.57
CA GLU A 563 -19.42 3.27 6.42
C GLU A 563 -19.00 3.92 5.09
N VAL A 564 -19.95 4.05 4.16
CA VAL A 564 -19.75 4.78 2.90
C VAL A 564 -20.65 6.00 2.85
N GLY A 565 -20.04 7.16 2.67
CA GLY A 565 -20.71 8.45 2.58
C GLY A 565 -21.48 8.68 1.29
N SER A 566 -21.75 9.94 1.00
CA SER A 566 -22.63 10.42 -0.08
C SER A 566 -22.19 10.03 -1.51
N GLY A 567 -20.91 9.74 -1.75
CA GLY A 567 -20.42 9.37 -3.07
C GLY A 567 -20.71 7.91 -3.45
N GLY A 568 -21.07 7.06 -2.50
CA GLY A 568 -21.62 5.73 -2.76
C GLY A 568 -20.62 4.69 -3.26
N ILE A 569 -21.15 3.62 -3.86
CA ILE A 569 -20.41 2.44 -4.29
C ILE A 569 -20.80 2.10 -5.72
N SER A 570 -19.82 2.05 -6.63
CA SER A 570 -20.07 1.84 -8.06
C SER A 570 -19.09 0.84 -8.68
N ALA A 571 -19.61 -0.10 -9.47
CA ALA A 571 -18.82 -1.03 -10.28
C ALA A 571 -19.28 -1.04 -11.74
N SER A 572 -18.39 -0.71 -12.69
CA SER A 572 -18.70 -0.78 -14.13
C SER A 572 -18.68 -2.24 -14.60
N GLY A 573 -19.81 -2.72 -15.10
CA GLY A 573 -19.95 -4.01 -15.76
C GLY A 573 -19.77 -5.25 -14.87
N GLY A 574 -19.62 -5.09 -13.55
CA GLY A 574 -19.27 -6.20 -12.65
C GLY A 574 -19.95 -6.22 -11.28
N LYS A 575 -19.18 -6.32 -10.20
CA LYS A 575 -19.70 -6.73 -8.88
C LYS A 575 -19.37 -5.75 -7.78
N ASN A 576 -20.35 -5.43 -6.93
CA ASN A 576 -20.11 -4.92 -5.59
C ASN A 576 -20.39 -6.06 -4.60
N ASP A 577 -19.41 -6.45 -3.79
CA ASP A 577 -19.51 -7.52 -2.80
C ASP A 577 -19.05 -7.02 -1.44
N ILE A 578 -19.97 -6.87 -0.50
CA ILE A 578 -19.71 -6.27 0.81
C ILE A 578 -20.21 -7.24 1.88
N VAL A 579 -19.29 -7.71 2.73
CA VAL A 579 -19.56 -8.67 3.78
C VAL A 579 -18.90 -8.21 5.08
N THR A 580 -19.68 -7.87 6.09
CA THR A 580 -19.20 -7.48 7.45
C THR A 580 -20.35 -7.55 8.48
N ASN A 581 -20.18 -7.11 9.72
CA ASN A 581 -21.27 -7.10 10.71
C ASN A 581 -22.22 -5.90 10.54
N THR A 582 -21.66 -4.69 10.40
CA THR A 582 -22.44 -3.46 10.31
C THR A 582 -22.11 -2.73 9.01
N ILE A 583 -23.13 -2.38 8.24
CA ILE A 583 -22.99 -1.67 6.95
C ILE A 583 -23.88 -0.44 6.97
N THR A 584 -23.30 0.73 6.73
CA THR A 584 -24.02 1.99 6.56
C THR A 584 -23.60 2.64 5.24
N ILE A 585 -24.54 2.87 4.34
CA ILE A 585 -24.27 3.48 3.02
C ILE A 585 -25.23 4.65 2.79
N SER A 586 -24.69 5.84 2.52
CA SER A 586 -25.47 7.07 2.30
C SER A 586 -25.46 7.57 0.85
N GLY A 587 -24.58 7.03 0.00
CA GLY A 587 -24.54 7.29 -1.44
C GLY A 587 -24.99 6.11 -2.30
N ASP A 588 -25.36 6.37 -3.54
CA ASP A 588 -25.96 5.38 -4.44
C ASP A 588 -25.09 4.13 -4.63
N ILE A 589 -25.74 2.96 -4.67
CA ILE A 589 -25.12 1.66 -4.94
C ILE A 589 -25.48 1.29 -6.36
N SER A 590 -24.47 1.14 -7.22
CA SER A 590 -24.68 0.92 -8.65
C SER A 590 -23.76 -0.13 -9.26
N ALA A 591 -24.32 -0.95 -10.14
CA ALA A 591 -23.58 -1.82 -11.05
C ALA A 591 -24.19 -1.74 -12.45
N SER A 592 -23.41 -1.43 -13.49
CA SER A 592 -23.96 -1.34 -14.86
C SER A 592 -24.20 -2.70 -15.53
N SER A 593 -23.59 -3.76 -15.00
CA SER A 593 -24.03 -5.15 -15.18
C SER A 593 -23.42 -6.00 -14.06
N GLY A 594 -23.94 -7.20 -13.80
CA GLY A 594 -23.42 -8.11 -12.77
C GLY A 594 -24.24 -8.09 -11.48
N THR A 595 -23.60 -7.97 -10.31
CA THR A 595 -24.28 -8.17 -9.02
C THR A 595 -23.91 -7.16 -7.95
N ASN A 596 -24.90 -6.61 -7.25
CA ASN A 596 -24.70 -5.97 -5.96
C ASN A 596 -25.03 -7.00 -4.87
N THR A 597 -24.08 -7.35 -4.01
CA THR A 597 -24.24 -8.27 -2.90
C THR A 597 -23.79 -7.57 -1.62
N ILE A 598 -24.73 -7.36 -0.70
CA ILE A 598 -24.50 -6.69 0.59
C ILE A 598 -24.98 -7.63 1.68
N THR A 599 -24.05 -8.15 2.47
CA THR A 599 -24.34 -9.15 3.49
C THR A 599 -23.82 -8.70 4.85
N ALA A 600 -24.73 -8.63 5.82
CA ALA A 600 -24.40 -8.57 7.23
C ALA A 600 -24.19 -10.00 7.75
N ASN A 601 -23.03 -10.27 8.38
CA ASN A 601 -22.70 -11.56 8.96
C ASN A 601 -23.74 -11.98 10.01
N ALA A 602 -23.84 -13.27 10.31
CA ALA A 602 -24.93 -13.86 11.10
C ALA A 602 -24.83 -13.63 12.63
N ASN A 603 -24.26 -12.51 13.09
CA ASN A 603 -24.16 -12.18 14.52
C ASN A 603 -25.38 -11.39 15.01
N ASN A 604 -25.77 -11.54 16.29
CA ASN A 604 -27.00 -10.97 16.88
C ASN A 604 -27.12 -9.43 16.84
N ASN A 605 -26.03 -8.70 16.54
CA ASN A 605 -26.00 -7.24 16.42
C ASN A 605 -25.69 -6.76 14.99
N SER A 606 -25.89 -7.60 13.98
CA SER A 606 -25.54 -7.26 12.60
C SER A 606 -26.65 -6.43 11.96
N GLY A 607 -26.29 -5.44 11.15
CA GLY A 607 -27.24 -4.47 10.62
C GLY A 607 -26.79 -3.84 9.31
N ILE A 608 -27.75 -3.60 8.41
CA ILE A 608 -27.55 -2.89 7.16
C ILE A 608 -28.45 -1.66 7.17
N THR A 609 -27.87 -0.47 7.01
CA THR A 609 -28.58 0.80 6.83
C THR A 609 -28.18 1.41 5.49
N ILE A 610 -29.14 1.62 4.59
CA ILE A 610 -28.91 2.22 3.28
C ILE A 610 -29.84 3.42 3.09
N ASN A 611 -29.28 4.61 2.92
CA ASN A 611 -30.01 5.84 2.60
C ASN A 611 -29.69 6.27 1.17
N SER A 612 -29.96 5.39 0.21
CA SER A 612 -29.42 5.50 -1.15
C SER A 612 -30.26 4.74 -2.17
N ASN A 613 -30.09 5.07 -3.46
CA ASN A 613 -30.63 4.22 -4.52
C ASN A 613 -29.80 2.95 -4.62
N ILE A 614 -30.45 1.84 -4.95
CA ILE A 614 -29.78 0.56 -5.24
C ILE A 614 -30.16 0.19 -6.66
N THR A 615 -29.20 0.29 -7.58
CA THR A 615 -29.46 0.14 -9.01
C THR A 615 -28.53 -0.88 -9.64
N ASN A 616 -29.08 -1.68 -10.53
CA ASN A 616 -28.29 -2.55 -11.39
C ASN A 616 -28.90 -2.55 -12.79
N ASP A 617 -28.16 -2.13 -13.80
CA ASP A 617 -28.69 -2.03 -15.17
C ASP A 617 -28.83 -3.40 -15.85
N SER A 618 -28.11 -4.42 -15.36
CA SER A 618 -28.21 -5.81 -15.83
C SER A 618 -27.71 -6.82 -14.80
N GLY A 619 -28.59 -7.34 -13.95
CA GLY A 619 -28.32 -8.51 -13.12
C GLY A 619 -29.08 -8.57 -11.79
N THR A 620 -28.36 -8.70 -10.68
CA THR A 620 -28.97 -9.00 -9.36
C THR A 620 -28.56 -8.01 -8.28
N ASN A 621 -29.52 -7.60 -7.45
CA ASN A 621 -29.30 -6.98 -6.15
C ASN A 621 -29.64 -8.01 -5.06
N THR A 622 -28.71 -8.30 -4.16
CA THR A 622 -28.89 -9.19 -3.01
C THR A 622 -28.48 -8.45 -1.73
N ILE A 623 -29.42 -8.29 -0.79
CA ILE A 623 -29.21 -7.64 0.50
C ILE A 623 -29.64 -8.60 1.59
N LYS A 624 -28.73 -8.99 2.47
CA LYS A 624 -28.94 -10.10 3.40
C LYS A 624 -28.42 -9.81 4.81
N ALA A 625 -29.26 -10.00 5.82
CA ALA A 625 -28.89 -9.92 7.23
C ALA A 625 -29.66 -11.00 8.01
N GLU A 626 -29.29 -12.28 7.87
CA GLU A 626 -30.10 -13.44 8.34
C GLU A 626 -30.56 -13.32 9.79
N ASN A 627 -29.67 -12.86 10.68
CA ASN A 627 -29.94 -12.67 12.11
C ASN A 627 -30.02 -11.20 12.51
N GLY A 628 -30.05 -10.29 11.54
CA GLY A 628 -29.88 -8.86 11.72
C GLY A 628 -31.02 -8.01 11.15
N ASN A 629 -30.83 -6.70 11.20
CA ASN A 629 -31.82 -5.74 10.73
C ASN A 629 -31.39 -5.14 9.37
N ILE A 630 -32.33 -4.99 8.44
CA ILE A 630 -32.16 -4.18 7.22
C ILE A 630 -33.05 -2.95 7.33
N THR A 631 -32.46 -1.76 7.17
CA THR A 631 -33.15 -0.47 7.05
C THR A 631 -32.75 0.18 5.73
N ILE A 632 -33.68 0.40 4.82
CA ILE A 632 -33.46 1.10 3.54
C ILE A 632 -34.39 2.29 3.49
N THR A 633 -33.87 3.50 3.69
CA THR A 633 -34.67 4.71 3.87
C THR A 633 -34.09 5.82 3.02
N LYS A 634 -34.52 5.89 1.76
CA LYS A 634 -34.31 7.06 0.91
C LYS A 634 -35.67 7.44 0.37
N LYS A 635 -36.26 8.47 0.96
CA LYS A 635 -37.51 9.04 0.47
C LYS A 635 -37.33 9.38 -1.02
N ASP A 636 -38.28 8.94 -1.85
CA ASP A 636 -38.22 9.03 -3.32
C ASP A 636 -37.15 8.17 -4.01
N GLY A 637 -36.39 7.37 -3.26
CA GLY A 637 -35.39 6.45 -3.78
C GLY A 637 -35.97 5.20 -4.44
N LYS A 638 -35.11 4.39 -5.05
CA LYS A 638 -35.51 3.13 -5.70
C LYS A 638 -34.53 1.98 -5.47
N ILE A 639 -35.07 0.77 -5.42
CA ILE A 639 -34.34 -0.49 -5.54
C ILE A 639 -34.69 -1.08 -6.89
N GLU A 640 -33.78 -0.99 -7.85
CA GLU A 640 -34.06 -1.30 -9.24
C GLU A 640 -33.03 -2.27 -9.82
N THR A 641 -33.53 -3.34 -10.45
CA THR A 641 -32.77 -4.09 -11.45
C THR A 641 -33.42 -3.91 -12.80
N ARG A 642 -32.63 -3.54 -13.80
CA ARG A 642 -32.96 -3.64 -15.22
C ARG A 642 -32.11 -4.78 -15.77
N GLY A 643 -32.48 -5.39 -16.90
CA GLY A 643 -31.60 -6.42 -17.46
C GLY A 643 -32.03 -7.05 -18.78
N GLY A 644 -31.02 -7.65 -19.44
CA GLY A 644 -31.13 -8.37 -20.70
C GLY A 644 -31.25 -9.89 -20.57
N TRP A 645 -30.87 -10.52 -19.43
CA TRP A 645 -31.16 -11.96 -19.15
C TRP A 645 -31.80 -12.26 -17.79
N VAL A 646 -31.35 -11.61 -16.71
CA VAL A 646 -31.87 -11.77 -15.34
C VAL A 646 -31.97 -10.39 -14.71
N ALA A 647 -33.10 -10.10 -14.05
CA ALA A 647 -33.30 -8.91 -13.23
C ALA A 647 -33.88 -9.36 -11.89
N THR A 648 -33.07 -9.39 -10.83
CA THR A 648 -33.48 -9.92 -9.53
C THR A 648 -33.16 -8.97 -8.39
N ASN A 649 -34.14 -8.68 -7.54
CA ASN A 649 -33.93 -8.08 -6.23
C ASN A 649 -34.20 -9.14 -5.16
N THR A 650 -33.26 -9.40 -4.25
CA THR A 650 -33.42 -10.28 -3.10
C THR A 650 -33.09 -9.53 -1.82
N ILE A 651 -34.03 -9.45 -0.89
CA ILE A 651 -33.87 -8.80 0.41
C ILE A 651 -34.29 -9.81 1.49
N THR A 652 -33.39 -10.16 2.39
CA THR A 652 -33.68 -11.16 3.43
C THR A 652 -33.08 -10.74 4.76
N ALA A 653 -33.90 -10.66 5.81
CA ALA A 653 -33.41 -10.36 7.15
C ALA A 653 -34.34 -10.89 8.25
N LYS A 654 -33.87 -10.77 9.49
CA LYS A 654 -34.69 -10.94 10.68
C LYS A 654 -35.76 -9.85 10.75
N ASN A 655 -35.33 -8.59 10.72
CA ASN A 655 -36.21 -7.44 10.62
C ASN A 655 -35.92 -6.62 9.36
N ILE A 656 -36.97 -6.20 8.65
CA ILE A 656 -36.89 -5.35 7.46
C ILE A 656 -37.68 -4.06 7.70
N THR A 657 -37.06 -2.92 7.42
CA THR A 657 -37.73 -1.62 7.25
C THR A 657 -37.30 -1.04 5.91
N ILE A 658 -38.24 -0.85 4.99
CA ILE A 658 -38.00 -0.26 3.69
C ILE A 658 -38.94 0.94 3.54
N ASP A 659 -38.38 2.10 3.21
CA ASP A 659 -39.11 3.32 2.87
C ASP A 659 -38.44 3.94 1.63
N VAL A 660 -38.95 3.55 0.47
CA VAL A 660 -38.49 3.96 -0.86
C VAL A 660 -39.69 4.11 -1.79
N ASN A 661 -39.55 4.81 -2.91
CA ASN A 661 -40.67 4.95 -3.85
C ASN A 661 -41.01 3.62 -4.53
N SER A 662 -39.99 2.85 -4.94
CA SER A 662 -40.21 1.59 -5.65
C SER A 662 -39.14 0.52 -5.43
N ILE A 663 -39.59 -0.74 -5.50
CA ILE A 663 -38.77 -1.94 -5.68
C ILE A 663 -39.16 -2.53 -7.02
N THR A 664 -38.27 -2.46 -8.01
CA THR A 664 -38.60 -2.78 -9.40
C THR A 664 -37.59 -3.76 -9.99
N ALA A 665 -38.11 -4.85 -10.56
CA ALA A 665 -37.38 -5.76 -11.43
C ALA A 665 -37.95 -5.61 -12.84
N VAL A 666 -37.17 -4.95 -13.71
CA VAL A 666 -37.52 -4.67 -15.10
C VAL A 666 -36.74 -5.59 -16.03
N TYR A 667 -37.45 -6.16 -16.99
CA TYR A 667 -36.85 -6.97 -18.02
C TYR A 667 -37.23 -6.44 -19.41
N THR A 668 -36.28 -6.41 -20.34
CA THR A 668 -36.44 -5.73 -21.65
C THR A 668 -36.98 -6.63 -22.77
N ASN A 669 -37.01 -7.95 -22.57
CA ASN A 669 -37.54 -8.93 -23.54
C ASN A 669 -38.76 -9.67 -22.92
N ASN A 670 -39.69 -10.20 -23.70
CA ASN A 670 -40.93 -10.79 -23.18
C ASN A 670 -40.76 -12.19 -22.56
N ASN A 671 -39.57 -12.80 -22.63
CA ASN A 671 -39.34 -14.22 -22.30
C ASN A 671 -38.52 -14.52 -21.03
N SER A 672 -38.01 -13.55 -20.28
CA SER A 672 -37.18 -13.84 -19.09
C SER A 672 -37.77 -13.41 -17.76
N LYS A 673 -37.13 -13.88 -16.69
CA LYS A 673 -37.62 -13.83 -15.31
C LYS A 673 -37.11 -12.57 -14.60
N SER A 674 -38.00 -11.63 -14.36
CA SER A 674 -37.85 -10.51 -13.43
C SER A 674 -38.33 -10.97 -12.06
N THR A 675 -37.51 -10.94 -11.00
CA THR A 675 -37.93 -11.45 -9.68
C THR A 675 -37.65 -10.42 -8.58
N ASN A 676 -38.64 -10.15 -7.74
CA ASN A 676 -38.44 -9.54 -6.44
C ASN A 676 -38.68 -10.60 -5.37
N THR A 677 -37.73 -10.80 -4.46
CA THR A 677 -37.85 -11.69 -3.31
C THR A 677 -37.59 -10.87 -2.04
N ILE A 678 -38.58 -10.78 -1.16
CA ILE A 678 -38.46 -10.07 0.12
C ILE A 678 -38.88 -11.02 1.23
N THR A 679 -38.00 -11.24 2.20
CA THR A 679 -38.24 -12.19 3.29
C THR A 679 -37.83 -11.60 4.63
N ALA A 680 -38.81 -11.38 5.50
CA ALA A 680 -38.61 -11.02 6.91
C ALA A 680 -39.04 -12.18 7.81
N THR A 681 -38.17 -12.65 8.70
CA THR A 681 -38.49 -13.78 9.59
C THR A 681 -39.13 -13.37 10.91
N GLU A 682 -38.96 -12.12 11.37
CA GLU A 682 -39.58 -11.58 12.60
C GLU A 682 -40.51 -10.38 12.35
N SER A 683 -40.03 -9.36 11.64
CA SER A 683 -40.82 -8.15 11.37
C SER A 683 -40.44 -7.51 10.04
N GLY A 684 -41.40 -7.05 9.25
CA GLY A 684 -41.20 -6.45 7.95
C GLY A 684 -42.17 -5.31 7.70
N ASN A 685 -41.65 -4.09 7.63
CA ASN A 685 -42.40 -2.89 7.29
C ASN A 685 -41.89 -2.33 5.97
N ILE A 686 -42.72 -2.34 4.94
CA ILE A 686 -42.34 -1.95 3.58
C ILE A 686 -43.26 -0.82 3.11
N THR A 687 -42.71 0.35 2.87
CA THR A 687 -43.37 1.45 2.16
C THR A 687 -42.70 1.56 0.80
N ALA A 688 -43.30 0.97 -0.24
CA ALA A 688 -42.81 0.99 -1.61
C ALA A 688 -43.83 0.41 -2.60
N ASN A 689 -43.80 0.88 -3.84
CA ASN A 689 -44.43 0.16 -4.96
C ASN A 689 -43.53 -1.01 -5.40
N ILE A 690 -44.03 -2.24 -5.35
CA ILE A 690 -43.28 -3.45 -5.69
C ILE A 690 -43.72 -3.93 -7.08
N THR A 691 -42.82 -3.95 -8.04
CA THR A 691 -43.15 -4.27 -9.43
C THR A 691 -42.18 -5.26 -10.05
N ALA A 692 -42.71 -6.34 -10.62
CA ALA A 692 -41.97 -7.25 -11.49
C ALA A 692 -42.62 -7.20 -12.88
N GLN A 693 -41.93 -6.65 -13.88
CA GLN A 693 -42.50 -6.48 -15.23
C GLN A 693 -42.53 -7.80 -16.02
N ASN A 694 -43.32 -7.82 -17.11
CA ASN A 694 -43.54 -8.98 -17.99
C ASN A 694 -43.95 -10.23 -17.19
N LYS A 695 -43.42 -11.43 -17.51
CA LYS A 695 -43.64 -12.68 -16.76
C LYS A 695 -42.94 -12.72 -15.39
N GLY A 696 -42.73 -11.56 -14.77
CA GLY A 696 -41.98 -11.42 -13.53
C GLY A 696 -42.75 -11.88 -12.30
N THR A 697 -42.02 -12.26 -11.26
CA THR A 697 -42.56 -12.79 -10.01
C THR A 697 -42.19 -11.91 -8.82
N ASN A 698 -43.18 -11.57 -7.99
CA ASN A 698 -42.95 -11.01 -6.66
C ASN A 698 -43.15 -12.12 -5.63
N ASN A 699 -42.13 -12.44 -4.83
CA ASN A 699 -42.18 -13.37 -3.70
C ASN A 699 -41.96 -12.57 -2.42
N ILE A 700 -43.02 -12.33 -1.66
CA ILE A 700 -42.99 -11.54 -0.43
C ILE A 700 -43.43 -12.44 0.72
N THR A 701 -42.59 -12.58 1.73
CA THR A 701 -42.83 -13.42 2.91
C THR A 701 -42.45 -12.65 4.16
N LEU A 702 -43.46 -12.22 4.92
CA LEU A 702 -43.31 -11.56 6.21
C LEU A 702 -43.86 -12.54 7.25
N ASN A 703 -42.99 -13.40 7.78
CA ASN A 703 -43.38 -14.63 8.49
C ASN A 703 -43.30 -14.54 10.02
N GLY A 704 -42.94 -13.39 10.55
CA GLY A 704 -42.76 -13.24 12.00
C GLY A 704 -43.98 -12.71 12.72
N THR A 705 -43.98 -12.77 14.05
CA THR A 705 -45.10 -12.28 14.88
C THR A 705 -45.10 -10.76 15.09
N GLY A 706 -44.09 -10.06 14.55
CA GLY A 706 -44.00 -8.60 14.62
C GLY A 706 -45.14 -7.87 13.90
N SER A 707 -45.10 -6.54 13.96
CA SER A 707 -46.01 -5.71 13.17
C SER A 707 -45.51 -5.68 11.73
N ASN A 708 -45.90 -6.68 10.93
CA ASN A 708 -45.61 -6.68 9.50
C ASN A 708 -46.64 -5.83 8.75
N SER A 709 -46.15 -5.02 7.80
CA SER A 709 -46.99 -4.17 6.97
C SER A 709 -46.36 -3.90 5.60
N ILE A 710 -47.21 -3.69 4.59
CA ILE A 710 -46.83 -3.18 3.27
C ILE A 710 -47.72 -1.98 2.94
N THR A 711 -47.13 -0.87 2.53
CA THR A 711 -47.81 0.32 2.02
C THR A 711 -47.29 0.61 0.61
N GLY A 712 -48.17 0.55 -0.38
CA GLY A 712 -47.84 0.67 -1.81
C GLY A 712 -48.42 -0.45 -2.66
N ASN A 713 -48.42 -0.26 -3.98
CA ASN A 713 -49.00 -1.22 -4.92
C ASN A 713 -48.04 -2.38 -5.19
N ILE A 714 -48.58 -3.58 -5.42
CA ILE A 714 -47.83 -4.77 -5.82
C ILE A 714 -48.31 -5.21 -7.20
N THR A 715 -47.41 -5.18 -8.19
CA THR A 715 -47.74 -5.45 -9.60
C THR A 715 -46.83 -6.50 -10.21
N ALA A 716 -47.42 -7.48 -10.91
CA ALA A 716 -46.74 -8.41 -11.79
C ALA A 716 -47.24 -8.25 -13.24
N GLY A 717 -46.37 -7.93 -14.19
CA GLY A 717 -46.73 -7.57 -15.56
C GLY A 717 -47.19 -8.72 -16.48
N GLY A 718 -47.55 -9.89 -15.92
CA GLY A 718 -47.73 -11.16 -16.66
C GLY A 718 -47.33 -12.42 -15.89
N GLY A 719 -46.63 -12.28 -14.75
CA GLY A 719 -46.19 -13.40 -13.92
C GLY A 719 -46.99 -13.54 -12.63
N THR A 720 -46.30 -13.80 -11.51
CA THR A 720 -46.94 -14.25 -10.27
C THR A 720 -46.67 -13.30 -9.09
N ASN A 721 -47.69 -12.95 -8.31
CA ASN A 721 -47.51 -12.39 -6.97
C ASN A 721 -47.71 -13.50 -5.93
N ASN A 722 -46.66 -13.89 -5.21
CA ASN A 722 -46.73 -14.80 -4.06
C ASN A 722 -46.51 -13.98 -2.79
N ILE A 723 -47.55 -13.79 -1.99
CA ILE A 723 -47.54 -12.91 -0.81
C ILE A 723 -48.00 -13.70 0.40
N LEU A 724 -47.18 -13.72 1.45
CA LEU A 724 -47.52 -14.23 2.77
C LEU A 724 -47.22 -13.15 3.80
N ILE A 725 -48.23 -12.74 4.55
CA ILE A 725 -48.08 -11.83 5.70
C ILE A 725 -48.73 -12.49 6.92
N LYS A 726 -47.91 -12.77 7.92
CA LYS A 726 -48.33 -13.34 9.20
C LYS A 726 -48.03 -12.33 10.29
N ASN A 727 -48.93 -12.08 11.22
CA ASN A 727 -48.63 -11.30 12.43
C ASN A 727 -49.04 -12.07 13.69
N ALA A 728 -48.67 -11.56 14.87
CA ALA A 728 -49.27 -12.02 16.12
C ALA A 728 -50.79 -11.83 16.07
N ALA A 729 -51.54 -12.78 16.63
CA ALA A 729 -52.95 -12.61 16.91
C ALA A 729 -53.14 -11.37 17.79
N THR A 730 -53.75 -10.32 17.25
CA THR A 730 -54.08 -9.14 18.04
C THR A 730 -55.22 -9.50 18.99
N SER A 731 -54.98 -9.34 20.30
CA SER A 731 -56.08 -9.16 21.24
C SER A 731 -56.91 -7.98 20.78
N ILE A 732 -58.19 -8.24 20.56
CA ILE A 732 -59.29 -7.33 20.23
C ILE A 732 -58.93 -5.86 20.53
N PRO A 733 -59.00 -4.93 19.56
CA PRO A 733 -58.89 -3.51 19.89
C PRO A 733 -59.90 -3.25 21.00
N SER A 734 -59.43 -2.79 22.17
CA SER A 734 -60.32 -2.45 23.28
C SER A 734 -61.39 -1.54 22.71
N THR A 735 -62.63 -2.01 22.73
CA THR A 735 -63.78 -1.15 22.49
C THR A 735 -63.52 0.14 23.24
N PRO A 736 -63.57 1.32 22.59
CA PRO A 736 -63.43 2.58 23.30
C PRO A 736 -64.40 2.52 24.48
N SER A 737 -63.89 2.66 25.70
CA SER A 737 -64.67 2.47 26.91
C SER A 737 -65.78 3.51 26.96
N GLY A 738 -66.96 3.17 26.45
CA GLY A 738 -68.09 4.07 26.39
C GLY A 738 -69.23 3.56 25.51
N GLY A 739 -70.13 2.76 26.11
CA GLY A 739 -71.52 2.60 25.66
C GLY A 739 -71.75 1.85 24.36
N ALA A 740 -72.90 1.17 24.28
CA ALA A 740 -73.42 0.67 23.03
C ALA A 740 -73.68 1.85 22.07
N TYR A 741 -72.85 1.99 21.03
CA TYR A 741 -73.08 2.95 19.95
C TYR A 741 -74.32 2.50 19.16
N THR A 742 -75.48 3.02 19.57
CA THR A 742 -76.73 2.93 18.80
C THR A 742 -76.86 4.09 17.80
N THR A 743 -75.89 5.01 17.78
CA THR A 743 -75.76 6.10 16.81
C THR A 743 -74.30 6.32 16.39
N LEU A 744 -74.15 6.66 15.10
CA LEU A 744 -72.94 6.67 14.30
C LEU A 744 -72.08 7.91 14.59
N ASP A 745 -71.33 7.94 15.70
CA ASP A 745 -70.41 9.06 16.00
C ASP A 745 -68.98 8.60 16.30
N LEU A 746 -68.50 7.60 15.54
CA LEU A 746 -67.07 7.43 15.34
C LEU A 746 -66.67 8.44 14.28
N SER A 747 -65.76 9.37 14.61
CA SER A 747 -65.13 10.17 13.58
C SER A 747 -64.50 9.21 12.56
N ALA A 748 -64.69 9.45 11.26
CA ALA A 748 -64.09 8.61 10.22
C ALA A 748 -62.58 8.40 10.46
N THR A 749 -61.93 9.38 11.09
CA THR A 749 -60.53 9.35 11.52
C THR A 749 -60.22 8.27 12.57
N ASP A 750 -61.03 8.10 13.61
CA ASP A 750 -60.81 7.09 14.66
C ASP A 750 -61.02 5.67 14.11
N LEU A 751 -62.05 5.50 13.27
CA LEU A 751 -62.33 4.23 12.59
C LEU A 751 -61.21 3.87 11.60
N ILE A 752 -60.76 4.83 10.79
CA ILE A 752 -59.62 4.65 9.88
C ILE A 752 -58.35 4.31 10.66
N THR A 753 -58.12 4.94 11.82
CA THR A 753 -56.94 4.67 12.65
C THR A 753 -56.98 3.26 13.24
N ALA A 754 -58.13 2.83 13.74
CA ALA A 754 -58.35 1.46 14.20
C ALA A 754 -58.16 0.43 13.07
N LEU A 755 -58.69 0.70 11.86
CA LEU A 755 -58.51 -0.16 10.69
C LEU A 755 -57.06 -0.21 10.21
N LYS A 756 -56.35 0.92 10.21
CA LYS A 756 -54.89 0.97 9.93
C LYS A 756 -54.10 0.10 10.89
N SER A 757 -54.51 0.00 12.15
CA SER A 757 -53.86 -0.89 13.13
C SER A 757 -54.11 -2.38 12.87
N LEU A 758 -55.21 -2.72 12.18
CA LEU A 758 -55.61 -4.08 11.80
C LEU A 758 -55.14 -4.48 10.39
N SER A 759 -54.83 -3.49 9.54
CA SER A 759 -54.32 -3.69 8.20
C SER A 759 -52.83 -4.03 8.18
N SER A 760 -52.45 -5.02 7.39
CA SER A 760 -51.05 -5.32 7.06
C SER A 760 -50.70 -5.01 5.60
N LEU A 761 -51.65 -4.55 4.78
CA LEU A 761 -51.41 -4.08 3.42
C LEU A 761 -52.28 -2.86 3.12
N THR A 762 -51.69 -1.76 2.66
CA THR A 762 -52.38 -0.57 2.18
C THR A 762 -51.92 -0.27 0.75
N GLY A 763 -52.66 -0.75 -0.24
CA GLY A 763 -52.33 -0.66 -1.66
C GLY A 763 -53.03 -1.73 -2.50
N ASN A 764 -52.95 -1.61 -3.82
CA ASN A 764 -53.59 -2.55 -4.76
C ASN A 764 -52.64 -3.69 -5.14
N ILE A 765 -53.21 -4.86 -5.40
CA ILE A 765 -52.50 -6.01 -5.96
C ILE A 765 -53.00 -6.23 -7.38
N THR A 766 -52.08 -6.31 -8.35
CA THR A 766 -52.44 -6.41 -9.77
C THR A 766 -51.56 -7.41 -10.51
N THR A 767 -52.19 -8.21 -11.39
CA THR A 767 -51.53 -8.96 -12.46
C THR A 767 -52.04 -8.46 -13.81
N ASN A 768 -51.12 -8.18 -14.74
CA ASN A 768 -51.48 -7.84 -16.12
C ASN A 768 -51.42 -9.12 -16.96
N SER A 769 -52.47 -9.48 -17.71
CA SER A 769 -52.51 -10.63 -18.66
C SER A 769 -52.09 -12.02 -18.10
N ASN A 770 -53.03 -12.97 -17.98
CA ASN A 770 -52.83 -14.40 -17.62
C ASN A 770 -51.97 -14.75 -16.37
N GLY A 771 -51.52 -13.77 -15.58
CA GLY A 771 -50.70 -13.97 -14.39
C GLY A 771 -51.47 -14.46 -13.16
N ASN A 772 -50.74 -14.95 -12.15
CA ASN A 772 -51.34 -15.53 -10.94
C ASN A 772 -51.11 -14.67 -9.69
N ASN A 773 -52.09 -14.60 -8.79
CA ASN A 773 -51.91 -14.04 -7.45
C ASN A 773 -52.11 -15.16 -6.43
N ASN A 774 -51.17 -15.35 -5.51
CA ASN A 774 -51.26 -16.29 -4.39
C ASN A 774 -50.97 -15.51 -3.11
N ILE A 775 -52.03 -15.13 -2.40
CA ILE A 775 -51.99 -14.18 -1.30
C ILE A 775 -52.52 -14.86 -0.05
N VAL A 776 -51.78 -14.77 1.05
CA VAL A 776 -52.16 -15.30 2.36
C VAL A 776 -51.96 -14.23 3.41
N PHE A 777 -53.02 -13.91 4.14
CA PHE A 777 -52.99 -13.09 5.35
C PHE A 777 -53.33 -13.94 6.57
N GLU A 778 -52.48 -13.92 7.59
CA GLU A 778 -52.73 -14.57 8.89
C GLU A 778 -52.80 -13.51 10.00
N ASN A 779 -53.89 -13.50 10.75
CA ASN A 779 -54.13 -12.62 11.91
C ASN A 779 -54.16 -11.11 11.63
N LYS A 780 -54.22 -10.71 10.36
CA LYS A 780 -54.40 -9.34 9.90
C LYS A 780 -55.28 -9.30 8.66
N ILE A 781 -55.76 -8.11 8.34
CA ILE A 781 -56.56 -7.86 7.15
C ILE A 781 -55.79 -7.05 6.11
N TRP A 782 -56.22 -7.12 4.86
CA TRP A 782 -55.87 -6.13 3.85
C TRP A 782 -56.73 -4.88 4.08
N MET A 783 -56.20 -3.67 3.89
CA MET A 783 -57.01 -2.46 4.04
C MET A 783 -58.16 -2.48 3.02
N PRO A 784 -59.43 -2.52 3.47
CA PRO A 784 -60.58 -2.53 2.57
C PRO A 784 -60.80 -1.16 1.92
N SER A 785 -61.57 -1.10 0.84
CA SER A 785 -62.05 0.15 0.22
C SER A 785 -63.26 0.73 0.98
N GLN A 786 -63.98 -0.14 1.67
CA GLN A 786 -65.26 0.12 2.31
C GLN A 786 -65.35 -0.66 3.63
N VAL A 787 -66.14 -0.15 4.58
CA VAL A 787 -66.50 -0.89 5.78
C VAL A 787 -67.99 -0.80 6.04
N LYS A 788 -68.56 -1.89 6.55
CA LYS A 788 -69.93 -1.93 7.01
C LYS A 788 -69.95 -1.83 8.53
N VAL A 789 -70.58 -0.78 9.03
CA VAL A 789 -70.82 -0.57 10.46
C VAL A 789 -72.32 -0.66 10.67
N SER A 790 -72.76 -1.71 11.38
CA SER A 790 -74.17 -2.09 11.44
C SER A 790 -74.76 -2.36 10.04
N ASN A 791 -75.76 -1.59 9.60
CA ASN A 791 -76.42 -1.75 8.29
C ASN A 791 -75.94 -0.72 7.24
N ASN A 792 -74.94 0.13 7.56
CA ASN A 792 -74.47 1.18 6.66
C ASN A 792 -73.09 0.86 6.11
N ILE A 793 -72.93 0.97 4.79
CA ILE A 793 -71.63 0.92 4.11
C ILE A 793 -71.03 2.32 4.12
N MET A 794 -69.83 2.44 4.68
CA MET A 794 -69.02 3.65 4.69
C MET A 794 -67.85 3.48 3.71
N ASN A 795 -67.77 4.38 2.73
CA ASN A 795 -66.59 4.49 1.88
C ASN A 795 -65.43 5.08 2.70
N LEU A 796 -64.26 4.46 2.62
CA LEU A 796 -63.07 4.99 3.27
C LEU A 796 -62.43 6.04 2.35
N GLU A 797 -62.90 7.29 2.46
CA GLU A 797 -62.37 8.41 1.66
C GLU A 797 -60.85 8.57 1.85
N GLY A 798 -60.15 8.78 0.73
CA GLY A 798 -58.68 8.92 0.71
C GLY A 798 -57.90 7.60 0.79
N ILE A 799 -58.55 6.44 0.81
CA ILE A 799 -57.91 5.12 0.81
C ILE A 799 -58.08 4.45 -0.55
N SER A 800 -57.00 4.38 -1.33
CA SER A 800 -56.94 3.65 -2.61
C SER A 800 -56.40 2.22 -2.42
N SER A 801 -57.13 1.38 -1.67
CA SER A 801 -56.79 -0.01 -1.35
C SER A 801 -58.02 -0.90 -1.40
N GLY A 802 -57.86 -2.22 -1.28
CA GLY A 802 -58.98 -3.15 -1.08
C GLY A 802 -59.69 -3.62 -2.35
N THR A 803 -59.10 -3.37 -3.53
CA THR A 803 -59.61 -3.86 -4.82
C THR A 803 -58.72 -4.97 -5.38
N LEU A 804 -59.29 -6.16 -5.53
CA LEU A 804 -58.63 -7.33 -6.12
C LEU A 804 -59.08 -7.46 -7.58
N THR A 805 -58.19 -7.17 -8.53
CA THR A 805 -58.52 -7.26 -9.95
C THR A 805 -57.90 -8.50 -10.60
N THR A 806 -58.73 -9.37 -11.18
CA THR A 806 -58.31 -10.52 -11.98
C THR A 806 -58.75 -10.32 -13.43
N ASN A 807 -57.79 -9.99 -14.30
CA ASN A 807 -58.03 -9.78 -15.74
C ASN A 807 -57.80 -11.05 -16.60
N GLY A 808 -57.25 -12.11 -16.00
CA GLY A 808 -56.91 -13.41 -16.58
C GLY A 808 -56.04 -14.21 -15.59
N GLY A 809 -55.82 -15.51 -15.82
CA GLY A 809 -55.05 -16.37 -14.89
C GLY A 809 -55.83 -16.75 -13.63
N THR A 810 -55.12 -17.04 -12.53
CA THR A 810 -55.72 -17.45 -11.24
C THR A 810 -55.28 -16.56 -10.08
N THR A 811 -56.25 -15.99 -9.36
CA THR A 811 -56.04 -15.29 -8.09
C THR A 811 -56.53 -16.17 -6.95
N ASN A 812 -55.69 -16.45 -5.97
CA ASN A 812 -56.00 -17.13 -4.73
C ASN A 812 -55.73 -16.15 -3.58
N LEU A 813 -56.77 -15.75 -2.85
CA LEU A 813 -56.67 -14.95 -1.64
C LEU A 813 -57.14 -15.80 -0.46
N VAL A 814 -56.25 -16.04 0.51
CA VAL A 814 -56.54 -16.77 1.74
C VAL A 814 -56.50 -15.78 2.91
N LEU A 815 -57.63 -15.67 3.60
CA LEU A 815 -57.76 -14.90 4.84
C LEU A 815 -57.89 -15.89 6.00
N ARG A 816 -56.93 -15.87 6.92
CA ARG A 816 -56.90 -16.73 8.11
C ARG A 816 -56.84 -15.90 9.39
N LEU A 817 -57.74 -16.18 10.33
CA LEU A 817 -57.72 -15.61 11.67
C LEU A 817 -57.75 -16.73 12.71
N ASP A 818 -56.96 -16.59 13.77
CA ASP A 818 -56.94 -17.55 14.88
C ASP A 818 -57.99 -17.22 15.96
N SER A 819 -58.57 -16.02 15.95
CA SER A 819 -59.61 -15.58 16.91
C SER A 819 -60.56 -14.55 16.28
N ALA A 820 -61.82 -14.52 16.76
CA ALA A 820 -62.88 -13.69 16.18
C ALA A 820 -62.65 -12.18 16.43
N THR A 821 -62.68 -11.38 15.36
CA THR A 821 -62.69 -9.92 15.45
C THR A 821 -64.13 -9.42 15.67
N ASN A 822 -64.60 -9.41 16.92
CA ASN A 822 -65.92 -8.84 17.27
C ASN A 822 -65.86 -7.30 17.40
N SER A 823 -65.57 -6.60 16.31
CA SER A 823 -65.46 -5.13 16.28
C SER A 823 -66.77 -4.43 15.88
N GLY A 824 -67.80 -5.14 15.41
CA GLY A 824 -69.02 -4.51 14.85
C GLY A 824 -68.78 -3.76 13.52
N VAL A 825 -67.55 -3.77 13.02
CA VAL A 825 -67.10 -3.22 11.75
C VAL A 825 -66.69 -4.40 10.86
N ILE A 826 -67.35 -4.55 9.72
CA ILE A 826 -67.09 -5.61 8.74
C ILE A 826 -66.34 -4.97 7.55
N PRO A 827 -65.08 -5.37 7.26
CA PRO A 827 -64.38 -4.92 6.07
C PRO A 827 -65.06 -5.44 4.80
N VAL A 828 -65.24 -4.56 3.82
CA VAL A 828 -65.83 -4.86 2.51
C VAL A 828 -64.71 -4.80 1.46
N TYR A 829 -64.46 -5.90 0.75
CA TYR A 829 -63.46 -5.96 -0.32
C TYR A 829 -64.11 -5.96 -1.69
N THR A 830 -63.57 -5.17 -2.62
CA THR A 830 -64.03 -5.21 -4.01
C THR A 830 -63.25 -6.28 -4.78
N VAL A 831 -63.93 -7.30 -5.29
CA VAL A 831 -63.34 -8.36 -6.14
C VAL A 831 -63.84 -8.18 -7.57
N LYS A 832 -62.97 -7.66 -8.44
CA LYS A 832 -63.27 -7.45 -9.85
C LYS A 832 -62.67 -8.56 -10.70
N THR A 833 -63.52 -9.40 -11.27
CA THR A 833 -63.09 -10.54 -12.10
C THR A 833 -63.55 -10.34 -13.54
N THR A 834 -62.73 -9.68 -14.36
CA THR A 834 -63.05 -9.41 -15.77
C THR A 834 -62.67 -10.59 -16.69
N GLY A 835 -61.78 -11.48 -16.24
CA GLY A 835 -61.44 -12.77 -16.87
C GLY A 835 -60.62 -13.67 -15.93
N GLY A 836 -60.55 -14.99 -16.20
CA GLY A 836 -59.83 -15.96 -15.35
C GLY A 836 -60.62 -16.41 -14.11
N THR A 837 -59.92 -16.85 -13.06
CA THR A 837 -60.52 -17.38 -11.81
C THR A 837 -60.00 -16.65 -10.57
N ALA A 838 -60.90 -16.14 -9.73
CA ALA A 838 -60.61 -15.63 -8.40
C ALA A 838 -61.16 -16.58 -7.33
N ASN A 839 -60.30 -17.14 -6.48
CA ASN A 839 -60.64 -17.96 -5.33
C ASN A 839 -60.42 -17.16 -4.05
N LEU A 840 -61.48 -16.86 -3.33
CA LEU A 840 -61.43 -16.24 -2.00
C LEU A 840 -61.69 -17.31 -0.95
N VAL A 841 -60.65 -17.67 -0.20
CA VAL A 841 -60.69 -18.68 0.85
C VAL A 841 -60.72 -17.98 2.21
N MET A 842 -61.76 -18.24 2.99
CA MET A 842 -61.90 -17.75 4.35
C MET A 842 -61.77 -18.91 5.32
N GLN A 843 -60.83 -18.80 6.27
CA GLN A 843 -60.50 -19.85 7.22
C GLN A 843 -60.44 -19.31 8.66
N GLY A 844 -61.24 -19.90 9.55
CA GLY A 844 -61.42 -19.42 10.93
C GLY A 844 -62.55 -18.40 11.07
N PRO A 845 -62.66 -17.68 12.20
CA PRO A 845 -63.74 -16.71 12.48
C PRO A 845 -63.53 -15.38 11.73
N VAL A 846 -63.54 -15.44 10.40
CA VAL A 846 -63.35 -14.31 9.50
C VAL A 846 -64.71 -13.67 9.18
N ASN A 847 -64.93 -12.43 9.63
CA ASN A 847 -66.10 -11.62 9.27
C ASN A 847 -65.70 -10.59 8.21
N VAL A 848 -66.00 -10.86 6.94
CA VAL A 848 -65.72 -9.96 5.81
C VAL A 848 -66.91 -9.95 4.85
N GLU A 849 -67.10 -8.84 4.15
CA GLU A 849 -68.06 -8.72 3.06
C GLU A 849 -67.28 -8.52 1.75
N ALA A 850 -67.85 -8.95 0.62
CA ALA A 850 -67.22 -8.81 -0.67
C ALA A 850 -68.20 -8.19 -1.67
N ASP A 851 -67.81 -7.09 -2.27
CA ASP A 851 -68.48 -6.50 -3.44
C ASP A 851 -67.86 -7.12 -4.70
N ILE A 852 -68.61 -7.95 -5.41
CA ILE A 852 -68.09 -8.74 -6.52
C ILE A 852 -68.58 -8.16 -7.86
N ASP A 853 -67.64 -7.65 -8.66
CA ASP A 853 -67.87 -7.15 -10.01
C ASP A 853 -67.47 -8.21 -11.04
N TYR A 854 -68.48 -8.79 -11.71
CA TYR A 854 -68.30 -9.81 -12.73
C TYR A 854 -68.18 -9.18 -14.12
N GLY A 855 -67.07 -9.43 -14.81
CA GLY A 855 -66.99 -9.20 -16.26
C GLY A 855 -67.60 -10.36 -17.06
N THR A 856 -67.60 -10.23 -18.38
CA THR A 856 -68.26 -11.16 -19.31
C THR A 856 -67.68 -12.58 -19.35
N SER A 857 -66.53 -12.85 -18.72
CA SER A 857 -65.80 -14.13 -18.83
C SER A 857 -65.01 -14.58 -17.58
N GLY A 858 -65.30 -14.02 -16.39
CA GLY A 858 -64.60 -14.33 -15.14
C GLY A 858 -65.36 -15.30 -14.23
N ILE A 859 -64.63 -16.07 -13.40
CA ILE A 859 -65.18 -16.95 -12.35
C ILE A 859 -64.72 -16.44 -10.98
N THR A 860 -65.63 -16.25 -10.03
CA THR A 860 -65.30 -15.98 -8.62
C THR A 860 -65.84 -17.10 -7.74
N ASN A 861 -64.94 -17.77 -7.02
CA ASN A 861 -65.26 -18.81 -6.05
C ASN A 861 -65.08 -18.27 -4.64
N LEU A 862 -66.12 -18.41 -3.81
CA LEU A 862 -66.06 -18.17 -2.37
C LEU A 862 -65.96 -19.52 -1.67
N ILE A 863 -64.86 -19.75 -0.97
CA ILE A 863 -64.56 -21.02 -0.31
C ILE A 863 -64.47 -20.76 1.19
N PHE A 864 -65.37 -21.38 1.92
CA PHE A 864 -65.39 -21.33 3.38
C PHE A 864 -64.84 -22.63 3.93
N ALA A 865 -63.76 -22.55 4.71
CA ALA A 865 -63.11 -23.70 5.31
C ALA A 865 -63.19 -23.62 6.84
N SER A 866 -63.69 -24.69 7.47
CA SER A 866 -63.57 -24.85 8.92
C SER A 866 -62.11 -25.01 9.34
N ASN A 867 -61.81 -24.67 10.60
CA ASN A 867 -60.47 -24.62 11.18
C ASN A 867 -59.58 -25.84 10.80
N ASN A 868 -58.29 -25.62 10.47
CA ASN A 868 -57.35 -26.68 10.05
C ASN A 868 -56.58 -27.32 11.22
N ASP A 869 -56.80 -26.87 12.45
CA ASP A 869 -56.01 -27.24 13.63
C ASP A 869 -56.48 -28.54 14.31
N GLY A 870 -57.42 -29.27 13.70
CA GLY A 870 -57.89 -30.57 14.20
C GLY A 870 -58.66 -30.48 15.53
N LYS A 871 -59.06 -29.28 15.96
CA LYS A 871 -59.90 -29.07 17.13
C LYS A 871 -61.38 -29.14 16.74
N THR A 872 -62.20 -29.60 17.70
CA THR A 872 -63.64 -29.84 17.54
C THR A 872 -64.36 -28.66 16.89
N ALA A 873 -65.20 -28.97 15.91
CA ALA A 873 -65.92 -28.02 15.07
C ALA A 873 -66.66 -26.95 15.88
N ASP A 874 -66.20 -25.71 15.80
CA ASP A 874 -67.04 -24.56 16.11
C ASP A 874 -68.02 -24.32 14.96
N GLU A 875 -69.26 -24.02 15.31
CA GLU A 875 -70.39 -23.81 14.42
C GLU A 875 -70.08 -22.72 13.37
N PHE A 876 -70.18 -23.05 12.08
CA PHE A 876 -70.00 -22.10 10.98
C PHE A 876 -71.19 -21.12 10.93
N LYS A 877 -71.10 -20.00 11.67
CA LYS A 877 -72.10 -18.92 11.66
C LYS A 877 -71.74 -17.88 10.59
N ASN A 878 -72.14 -18.13 9.34
CA ASN A 878 -72.07 -17.11 8.30
C ASN A 878 -73.42 -16.40 8.19
N GLY A 879 -73.48 -15.15 8.66
CA GLY A 879 -74.61 -14.27 8.42
C GLY A 879 -74.53 -13.74 7.00
N VAL A 880 -75.07 -14.48 6.03
CA VAL A 880 -75.33 -13.94 4.69
C VAL A 880 -76.53 -13.00 4.82
N ALA A 881 -76.28 -11.70 4.98
CA ALA A 881 -77.27 -10.68 4.70
C ALA A 881 -77.07 -10.27 3.24
N GLY A 882 -78.09 -10.54 2.41
CA GLY A 882 -78.09 -10.25 0.98
C GLY A 882 -78.12 -8.77 0.63
#